data_AF-A0AA42C9T7-F1
#
_entry.id   AF-A0AA42C9T7-F1
#
_cell.length_a   1.000
_cell.length_b   1.000
_cell.length_c   1.000
_cell.angle_alpha   90.00
_cell.angle_beta   90.00
_cell.angle_gamma   90.00
#
_symmetry.space_group_name_H-M   'P 1'
#
loop_
_entity.id
_entity.type
_entity.pdbx_description
1 polymer ?
#
loop_
_entity_poly.entity_id
_entity_poly.type
_entity_poly.pdbx_seq_one_letter_code
_entity_poly.pdbx_strand_id
1 'polypeptide(L)'
;MTKEINKILTVFLLIFSFQNGFSKDKYLIGFSQCAQHADWRQNMEAEMERELMFHDDLSLVIKQAYDDANLQVQQINELMEMGIDLLIVSPYQISPVQPVIEEVYRKGIPVVFVDRKIDSDFYSAYVGGNNYEIGEVAANYIANRLANTGKIVEIMGGLNSSPAIERTLGFNQTLENYPEIQNIDKINTNESLEVISDKLPEIIKKDSNIKAIFAFNDDFAKIASTVISKSSLGKEVLIVGVDGLPNEGGGIEMVEEGILSATLIYPTGGKEAIEIASKILHGEPYEKENLLATTLVDPTNVDIIRKQFDKINSLQSDISKSQNMLLTLGERYKVQQFMLYFITGTFLLVILLMFLLFRSFNKLKDANHNLERQKEELKTLSDKLEKVTQEKLRFFTNISHEFRTPLTLIVGPLEDLLKSSGLPDDIRKRVGLMHKNALRLLQMINQLMDFRKIENAKMRLQAGNYNLVDFLNEVRESFLPLADNKQINLIFDTDLQELMAWFDWDKLDKVVFNLLSNAFKFTPEKGTIQIKLRKENPIVKSLWDEELVIEITDNGKGISPKHINHIFDRFYQVEKSDNFKGTGLGLALSKEFVELHHGRINVESAEGKKTTFTVKLPLGDAHLNRDEKVSDDVQKPIMHEQLVYNKIYLNPEIADRETGKETVSSERPRILLVEDDREVRSYIRECLEESYEILEAPNGKVALKMIEEEEPDLIVSDIMMPEMDGLELTHQLKNDLKTCHIPIILLSAKSSLEQRLEGLEEGADSYIPKPFSKDHLQIRIRKLLELRVKIHERYKSQHFIDEVPNDISRLDKKFLNRVSKIVEDNLQKDEFTVEELSDLVGLSRVQIYRKIKKLTGMSVSEYVRMVKLKASLELIRTSGKSMSEIAYEVGFSSPSYFAQCFKKQFGISPSDYAKK
;
A
#
# COMPACT_ATOMS: atom_id res chain seq x y z
N MET A 1 1.89 -3.68 23.46
CA MET A 1 0.97 -4.77 23.07
C MET A 1 1.22 -6.05 23.86
N THR A 2 2.45 -6.59 23.90
CA THR A 2 2.76 -7.87 24.59
C THR A 2 2.52 -7.88 26.10
N LYS A 3 2.76 -6.77 26.82
CA LYS A 3 2.53 -6.69 28.27
C LYS A 3 1.05 -6.69 28.68
N GLU A 4 0.16 -6.16 27.85
CA GLU A 4 -1.29 -6.13 28.15
C GLU A 4 -1.96 -7.46 27.80
N ILE A 5 -1.52 -8.11 26.72
CA ILE A 5 -2.01 -9.44 26.32
C ILE A 5 -1.67 -10.48 27.40
N ASN A 6 -0.46 -10.44 27.97
CA ASN A 6 -0.09 -11.36 29.06
C ASN A 6 -0.92 -11.13 30.33
N LYS A 7 -1.24 -9.88 30.68
CA LYS A 7 -2.10 -9.60 31.85
C LYS A 7 -3.51 -10.15 31.67
N ILE A 8 -4.08 -10.01 30.48
CA ILE A 8 -5.42 -10.54 30.16
C ILE A 8 -5.40 -12.08 30.17
N LEU A 9 -4.36 -12.71 29.62
CA LEU A 9 -4.20 -14.17 29.63
C LEU A 9 -4.07 -14.72 31.05
N THR A 10 -3.37 -14.00 31.93
CA THR A 10 -3.17 -14.39 33.34
C THR A 10 -4.47 -14.30 34.13
N VAL A 11 -5.29 -13.27 33.87
CA VAL A 11 -6.63 -13.15 34.48
C VAL A 11 -7.57 -14.25 33.97
N PHE A 12 -7.47 -14.61 32.69
CA PHE A 12 -8.27 -15.70 32.11
C PHE A 12 -7.89 -17.08 32.69
N LEU A 13 -6.60 -17.33 32.95
CA LEU A 13 -6.11 -18.54 33.61
C LEU A 13 -6.51 -18.63 35.10
N LEU A 14 -6.60 -17.50 35.79
CA LEU A 14 -7.04 -17.42 37.19
C LEU A 14 -8.54 -17.70 37.36
N ILE A 15 -9.36 -17.40 36.34
CA ILE A 15 -10.81 -17.67 36.39
C ILE A 15 -11.11 -19.17 36.19
N PHE A 16 -10.20 -19.93 35.57
CA PHE A 16 -10.38 -21.37 35.32
C PHE A 16 -9.84 -22.28 36.44
N SER A 17 -9.18 -21.75 37.47
CA SER A 17 -8.47 -22.56 38.48
C SER A 17 -9.23 -22.80 39.80
N PHE A 18 -10.50 -22.37 39.90
CA PHE A 18 -11.33 -22.58 41.10
C PHE A 18 -12.51 -23.52 40.84
N GLN A 19 -12.24 -24.81 40.60
CA GLN A 19 -13.23 -25.87 40.76
C GLN A 19 -12.54 -27.18 41.19
N ASN A 20 -12.23 -27.30 42.49
CA ASN A 20 -12.07 -28.59 43.15
C ASN A 20 -12.68 -28.46 44.55
N GLY A 21 -13.98 -28.71 44.65
CA GLY A 21 -14.65 -28.88 45.92
C GLY A 21 -14.28 -30.22 46.52
N PHE A 22 -13.72 -30.20 47.73
CA PHE A 22 -13.41 -31.39 48.53
C PHE A 22 -14.68 -32.22 48.80
N SER A 23 -14.63 -33.52 48.49
CA SER A 23 -15.58 -34.53 48.98
C SER A 23 -15.25 -34.87 50.44
N LYS A 24 -16.27 -35.02 51.29
CA LYS A 24 -16.12 -35.65 52.63
C LYS A 24 -15.62 -37.09 52.45
N ASP A 25 -14.68 -37.53 53.28
CA ASP A 25 -14.26 -38.94 53.37
C ASP A 25 -15.41 -39.76 53.98
N LYS A 26 -15.82 -40.84 53.30
CA LYS A 26 -16.83 -41.78 53.78
C LYS A 26 -16.22 -42.76 54.78
N TYR A 27 -16.98 -43.23 55.76
CA TYR A 27 -16.54 -44.34 56.61
C TYR A 27 -16.47 -45.64 55.80
N LEU A 28 -15.43 -46.43 56.02
CA LEU A 28 -15.15 -47.67 55.31
C LEU A 28 -15.43 -48.88 56.20
N ILE A 29 -16.47 -49.62 55.88
CA ILE A 29 -16.85 -50.87 56.54
C ILE A 29 -16.27 -52.05 55.75
N GLY A 30 -15.50 -52.90 56.40
CA GLY A 30 -15.08 -54.18 55.85
C GLY A 30 -16.05 -55.29 56.24
N PHE A 31 -16.50 -56.11 55.29
CA PHE A 31 -17.31 -57.29 55.57
C PHE A 31 -16.58 -58.57 55.16
N SER A 32 -16.26 -59.43 56.14
CA SER A 32 -15.64 -60.73 55.92
C SER A 32 -16.68 -61.86 56.05
N GLN A 33 -17.06 -62.44 54.91
CA GLN A 33 -18.07 -63.49 54.79
C GLN A 33 -17.42 -64.88 54.71
N CYS A 34 -17.99 -65.89 55.38
CA CYS A 34 -17.40 -67.23 55.48
C CYS A 34 -17.59 -68.15 54.28
N ALA A 35 -18.78 -68.18 53.67
CA ALA A 35 -19.22 -69.31 52.84
C ALA A 35 -19.36 -69.00 51.34
N GLN A 36 -19.27 -70.03 50.50
CA GLN A 36 -19.53 -69.94 49.06
C GLN A 36 -21.03 -69.89 48.75
N HIS A 37 -21.49 -68.87 48.00
CA HIS A 37 -22.73 -68.80 47.22
C HIS A 37 -23.95 -69.63 47.71
N ALA A 38 -24.28 -69.59 49.00
CA ALA A 38 -25.59 -70.01 49.49
C ALA A 38 -26.57 -68.85 49.28
N ASP A 39 -27.77 -69.13 48.76
CA ASP A 39 -28.80 -68.12 48.49
C ASP A 39 -29.09 -67.22 49.71
N TRP A 40 -28.99 -67.80 50.92
CA TRP A 40 -29.14 -67.08 52.18
C TRP A 40 -28.07 -66.00 52.41
N ARG A 41 -26.80 -66.26 52.03
CA ARG A 41 -25.71 -65.29 52.14
C ARG A 41 -25.80 -64.20 51.08
N GLN A 42 -26.26 -64.54 49.88
CA GLN A 42 -26.52 -63.55 48.84
C GLN A 42 -27.66 -62.60 49.25
N ASN A 43 -28.71 -63.12 49.88
CA ASN A 43 -29.78 -62.28 50.40
C ASN A 43 -29.28 -61.36 51.54
N MET A 44 -28.36 -61.82 52.39
CA MET A 44 -27.70 -60.98 53.39
C MET A 44 -26.93 -59.81 52.77
N GLU A 45 -26.10 -60.10 51.76
CA GLU A 45 -25.34 -59.07 51.05
C GLU A 45 -26.28 -58.07 50.37
N ALA A 46 -27.37 -58.55 49.76
CA ALA A 46 -28.39 -57.69 49.16
C ALA A 46 -29.14 -56.82 50.20
N GLU A 47 -29.40 -57.33 51.40
CA GLU A 47 -29.95 -56.55 52.52
C GLU A 47 -28.97 -55.44 52.97
N MET A 48 -27.68 -55.77 53.09
CA MET A 48 -26.64 -54.79 53.43
C MET A 48 -26.54 -53.68 52.36
N GLU A 49 -26.50 -54.06 51.08
CA GLU A 49 -26.44 -53.10 49.97
C GLU A 49 -27.67 -52.19 49.93
N ARG A 50 -28.87 -52.73 50.19
CA ARG A 50 -30.10 -51.93 50.27
C ARG A 50 -30.05 -50.93 51.41
N GLU A 51 -29.60 -51.35 52.58
CA GLU A 51 -29.51 -50.44 53.73
C GLU A 51 -28.47 -49.34 53.47
N LEU A 52 -27.32 -49.67 52.87
CA LEU A 52 -26.31 -48.68 52.49
C LEU A 52 -26.82 -47.57 51.55
N MET A 53 -27.88 -47.81 50.77
CA MET A 53 -28.49 -46.77 49.95
C MET A 53 -29.13 -45.64 50.77
N PHE A 54 -29.37 -45.86 52.07
CA PHE A 54 -29.87 -44.85 53.01
C PHE A 54 -28.75 -44.13 53.78
N HIS A 55 -27.50 -44.59 53.67
CA HIS A 55 -26.34 -44.03 54.36
C HIS A 55 -25.29 -43.53 53.35
N ASP A 56 -25.44 -42.29 52.89
CA ASP A 56 -24.58 -41.69 51.85
C ASP A 56 -23.09 -41.54 52.28
N ASP A 57 -22.82 -41.60 53.57
CA ASP A 57 -21.53 -41.44 54.23
C ASP A 57 -20.82 -42.77 54.57
N LEU A 58 -21.48 -43.91 54.35
CA LEU A 58 -20.89 -45.23 54.54
C LEU A 58 -20.46 -45.85 53.20
N SER A 59 -19.48 -46.74 53.27
CA SER A 59 -19.02 -47.56 52.15
C SER A 59 -18.69 -48.97 52.64
N LEU A 60 -19.00 -49.99 51.84
CA LEU A 60 -18.81 -51.39 52.21
C LEU A 60 -17.88 -52.10 51.23
N VAL A 61 -16.91 -52.84 51.77
CA VAL A 61 -16.02 -53.73 51.02
C VAL A 61 -16.24 -55.16 51.48
N ILE A 62 -16.74 -56.01 50.59
CA ILE A 62 -17.06 -57.41 50.89
C ILE A 62 -15.90 -58.32 50.46
N LYS A 63 -15.52 -59.26 51.32
CA LYS A 63 -14.53 -60.32 51.08
C LYS A 63 -15.16 -61.68 51.39
N GLN A 64 -15.20 -62.57 50.40
CA GLN A 64 -15.78 -63.90 50.53
C GLN A 64 -14.68 -64.96 50.70
N ALA A 65 -14.76 -65.73 51.79
CA ALA A 65 -13.73 -66.71 52.16
C ALA A 65 -13.96 -68.12 51.60
N TYR A 66 -15.07 -68.37 50.87
CA TYR A 66 -15.35 -69.64 50.19
C TYR A 66 -15.11 -70.90 51.04
N ASP A 67 -15.55 -70.88 52.29
CA ASP A 67 -15.41 -71.96 53.26
C ASP A 67 -13.94 -72.32 53.60
N ASP A 68 -13.02 -71.38 53.44
CA ASP A 68 -11.60 -71.50 53.81
C ASP A 68 -11.24 -70.54 54.96
N ALA A 69 -10.95 -71.10 56.13
CA ALA A 69 -10.61 -70.33 57.32
C ALA A 69 -9.28 -69.54 57.19
N ASN A 70 -8.30 -70.05 56.45
CA ASN A 70 -7.02 -69.37 56.23
C ASN A 70 -7.21 -68.18 55.29
N LEU A 71 -8.01 -68.37 54.24
CA LEU A 71 -8.38 -67.28 53.33
C LEU A 71 -9.14 -66.19 54.08
N GLN A 72 -10.06 -66.56 54.98
CA GLN A 72 -10.79 -65.59 55.80
C GLN A 72 -9.82 -64.75 56.67
N VAL A 73 -8.82 -65.38 57.28
CA VAL A 73 -7.79 -64.69 58.06
C VAL A 73 -6.98 -63.73 57.19
N GLN A 74 -6.57 -64.16 56.00
CA GLN A 74 -5.85 -63.29 55.05
C GLN A 74 -6.71 -62.07 54.66
N GLN A 75 -7.98 -62.28 54.34
CA GLN A 75 -8.89 -61.22 53.93
C GLN A 75 -9.16 -60.20 55.05
N ILE A 76 -9.27 -60.65 56.30
CA ILE A 76 -9.41 -59.74 57.45
C ILE A 76 -8.14 -58.88 57.60
N ASN A 77 -6.95 -59.45 57.39
CA ASN A 77 -5.71 -58.68 57.39
C ASN A 77 -5.67 -57.66 56.23
N GLU A 78 -6.08 -58.05 55.03
CA GLU A 78 -6.19 -57.12 53.88
C GLU A 78 -7.15 -55.95 54.19
N LEU A 79 -8.28 -56.24 54.82
CA LEU A 79 -9.23 -55.19 55.24
C LEU A 79 -8.62 -54.25 56.28
N MET A 80 -7.84 -54.76 57.24
CA MET A 80 -7.09 -53.90 58.17
C MET A 80 -6.07 -53.00 57.45
N GLU A 81 -5.35 -53.53 56.46
CA GLU A 81 -4.39 -52.74 55.66
C GLU A 81 -5.08 -51.66 54.81
N MET A 82 -6.33 -51.88 54.39
CA MET A 82 -7.15 -50.89 53.70
C MET A 82 -7.61 -49.74 54.61
N GLY A 83 -7.42 -49.85 55.93
CA GLY A 83 -7.81 -48.82 56.89
C GLY A 83 -9.32 -48.77 57.13
N ILE A 84 -9.98 -49.92 57.26
CA ILE A 84 -11.41 -49.97 57.63
C ILE A 84 -11.68 -49.31 58.99
N ASP A 85 -12.79 -48.61 59.09
CA ASP A 85 -13.28 -48.00 60.33
C ASP A 85 -14.06 -48.99 61.19
N LEU A 86 -14.65 -50.03 60.59
CA LEU A 86 -15.41 -51.08 61.29
C LEU A 86 -15.33 -52.40 60.52
N LEU A 87 -15.25 -53.53 61.25
CA LEU A 87 -15.29 -54.87 60.68
C LEU A 87 -16.62 -55.55 60.98
N ILE A 88 -17.36 -55.93 59.95
CA ILE A 88 -18.45 -56.91 60.03
C ILE A 88 -17.87 -58.28 59.67
N VAL A 89 -18.17 -59.33 60.43
CA VAL A 89 -17.62 -60.67 60.16
C VAL A 89 -18.60 -61.80 60.52
N SER A 90 -18.68 -62.80 59.65
CA SER A 90 -19.31 -64.09 59.92
C SER A 90 -18.23 -65.17 59.91
N PRO A 91 -17.72 -65.65 61.06
CA PRO A 91 -16.58 -66.58 61.12
C PRO A 91 -16.94 -67.98 60.58
N TYR A 92 -16.11 -68.55 59.70
CA TYR A 92 -16.31 -69.91 59.18
C TYR A 92 -16.08 -70.97 60.26
N GLN A 93 -14.90 -70.92 60.90
CA GLN A 93 -14.50 -71.76 62.03
C GLN A 93 -13.98 -70.87 63.16
N ILE A 94 -14.36 -71.19 64.39
CA ILE A 94 -14.04 -70.37 65.57
C ILE A 94 -12.52 -70.32 65.80
N SER A 95 -11.88 -71.49 65.94
CA SER A 95 -10.48 -71.57 66.38
C SER A 95 -9.46 -70.88 65.45
N PRO A 96 -9.54 -70.98 64.10
CA PRO A 96 -8.55 -70.35 63.23
C PRO A 96 -8.72 -68.83 63.07
N VAL A 97 -9.97 -68.33 63.12
CA VAL A 97 -10.29 -66.93 62.81
C VAL A 97 -10.32 -66.04 64.07
N GLN A 98 -10.54 -66.63 65.24
CA GLN A 98 -10.58 -65.91 66.52
C GLN A 98 -9.35 -65.01 66.79
N PRO A 99 -8.08 -65.45 66.61
CA PRO A 99 -6.92 -64.61 66.92
C PRO A 99 -6.86 -63.31 66.12
N VAL A 100 -7.21 -63.34 64.82
CA VAL A 100 -7.17 -62.15 63.96
C VAL A 100 -8.31 -61.18 64.28
N ILE A 101 -9.49 -61.69 64.67
CA ILE A 101 -10.61 -60.83 65.09
C ILE A 101 -10.30 -60.12 66.42
N GLU A 102 -9.72 -60.84 67.39
CA GLU A 102 -9.27 -60.23 68.64
C GLU A 102 -8.20 -59.16 68.40
N GLU A 103 -7.33 -59.35 67.42
CA GLU A 103 -6.34 -58.35 67.01
C GLU A 103 -7.01 -57.08 66.46
N VAL A 104 -7.99 -57.21 65.56
CA VAL A 104 -8.77 -56.09 65.01
C VAL A 104 -9.41 -55.28 66.15
N TYR A 105 -10.08 -55.96 67.08
CA TYR A 105 -10.74 -55.31 68.20
C TYR A 105 -9.75 -54.60 69.13
N ARG A 106 -8.60 -55.22 69.44
CA ARG A 106 -7.55 -54.61 70.28
C ARG A 106 -6.87 -53.40 69.63
N LYS A 107 -6.86 -53.32 68.30
CA LYS A 107 -6.42 -52.11 67.56
C LYS A 107 -7.44 -50.96 67.62
N GLY A 108 -8.59 -51.17 68.25
CA GLY A 108 -9.62 -50.15 68.44
C GLY A 108 -10.64 -50.10 67.30
N ILE A 109 -10.59 -51.03 66.34
CA ILE A 109 -11.58 -51.13 65.27
C ILE A 109 -12.77 -51.92 65.82
N PRO A 110 -14.00 -51.35 65.84
CA PRO A 110 -15.19 -52.06 66.28
C PRO A 110 -15.46 -53.31 65.42
N VAL A 111 -15.91 -54.39 66.06
CA VAL A 111 -16.22 -55.65 65.39
C VAL A 111 -17.68 -56.00 65.59
N VAL A 112 -18.42 -56.20 64.50
CA VAL A 112 -19.81 -56.66 64.50
C VAL A 112 -19.86 -58.09 63.96
N PHE A 113 -20.32 -59.03 64.78
CA PHE A 113 -20.57 -60.39 64.34
C PHE A 113 -21.95 -60.52 63.70
N VAL A 114 -22.03 -61.26 62.60
CA VAL A 114 -23.31 -61.58 61.94
C VAL A 114 -23.45 -63.09 61.78
N ASP A 115 -24.60 -63.63 62.16
CA ASP A 115 -24.98 -65.06 62.14
C ASP A 115 -24.15 -65.95 63.08
N ARG A 116 -22.82 -65.98 62.90
CA ARG A 116 -21.88 -66.79 63.69
C ARG A 116 -21.06 -65.91 64.62
N LYS A 117 -20.66 -66.46 65.77
CA LYS A 117 -19.80 -65.83 66.77
C LYS A 117 -18.61 -66.71 67.13
N ILE A 118 -17.62 -66.12 67.79
CA ILE A 118 -16.48 -66.84 68.39
C ILE A 118 -16.69 -67.03 69.90
N ASP A 119 -15.90 -67.91 70.51
CA ASP A 119 -15.91 -68.14 71.96
C ASP A 119 -15.05 -67.07 72.69
N SER A 120 -15.41 -65.80 72.53
CA SER A 120 -14.68 -64.66 73.08
C SER A 120 -15.55 -63.41 73.20
N ASP A 121 -15.33 -62.59 74.22
CA ASP A 121 -16.07 -61.33 74.46
C ASP A 121 -15.51 -60.12 73.69
N PHE A 122 -14.42 -60.29 72.93
CA PHE A 122 -13.73 -59.23 72.17
C PHE A 122 -14.45 -58.85 70.86
N TYR A 123 -15.65 -58.28 70.99
CA TYR A 123 -16.43 -57.70 69.90
C TYR A 123 -17.34 -56.60 70.40
N SER A 124 -17.84 -55.77 69.48
CA SER A 124 -18.73 -54.64 69.76
C SER A 124 -20.18 -55.07 69.83
N ALA A 125 -20.69 -55.76 68.80
CA ALA A 125 -22.07 -56.21 68.74
C ALA A 125 -22.20 -57.54 67.99
N TYR A 126 -23.23 -58.32 68.31
CA TYR A 126 -23.66 -59.51 67.59
C TYR A 126 -25.06 -59.29 67.00
N VAL A 127 -25.26 -59.77 65.78
CA VAL A 127 -26.53 -59.78 65.05
C VAL A 127 -26.78 -61.20 64.54
N GLY A 128 -27.90 -61.81 64.90
CA GLY A 128 -28.21 -63.14 64.40
C GLY A 128 -29.63 -63.56 64.72
N GLY A 129 -30.15 -64.54 64.00
CA GLY A 129 -31.47 -65.08 64.28
C GLY A 129 -31.50 -65.84 65.59
N ASN A 130 -32.61 -65.72 66.32
CA ASN A 130 -32.83 -66.45 67.57
C ASN A 130 -33.11 -67.93 67.30
N ASN A 131 -32.07 -68.75 67.24
CA ASN A 131 -32.18 -70.16 66.86
C ASN A 131 -32.95 -71.00 67.89
N TYR A 132 -32.92 -70.62 69.17
CA TYR A 132 -33.75 -71.23 70.21
C TYR A 132 -35.25 -70.99 69.92
N GLU A 133 -35.62 -69.75 69.62
CA GLU A 133 -37.00 -69.37 69.28
C GLU A 133 -37.48 -70.06 67.99
N ILE A 134 -36.63 -70.27 66.99
CA ILE A 134 -36.97 -71.08 65.80
C ILE A 134 -37.39 -72.49 66.19
N GLY A 135 -36.63 -73.14 67.08
CA GLY A 135 -36.99 -74.44 67.62
C GLY A 135 -38.32 -74.42 68.36
N GLU A 136 -38.53 -73.41 69.21
CA GLU A 136 -39.77 -73.22 69.98
C GLU A 136 -40.99 -73.02 69.06
N VAL A 137 -40.90 -72.12 68.08
CA VAL A 137 -41.99 -71.83 67.14
C VAL A 137 -42.30 -73.05 66.26
N ALA A 138 -41.28 -73.77 65.79
CA ALA A 138 -41.46 -75.00 65.02
C ALA A 138 -42.16 -76.08 65.85
N ALA A 139 -41.75 -76.29 67.10
CA ALA A 139 -42.37 -77.26 68.02
C ALA A 139 -43.84 -76.90 68.29
N ASN A 140 -44.12 -75.65 68.64
CA ASN A 140 -45.48 -75.16 68.88
C ASN A 140 -46.36 -75.32 67.62
N TYR A 141 -45.85 -74.98 66.44
CA TYR A 141 -46.60 -75.13 65.18
C TYR A 141 -46.93 -76.59 64.88
N ILE A 142 -45.93 -77.48 64.96
CA ILE A 142 -46.14 -78.92 64.72
C ILE A 142 -47.11 -79.49 65.74
N ALA A 143 -46.94 -79.16 67.03
CA ALA A 143 -47.79 -79.68 68.09
C ALA A 143 -49.26 -79.29 67.91
N ASN A 144 -49.50 -78.01 67.63
CA ASN A 144 -50.84 -77.50 67.39
C ASN A 144 -51.48 -78.11 66.14
N ARG A 145 -50.71 -78.28 65.04
CA ARG A 145 -51.22 -78.91 63.80
C ARG A 145 -51.52 -80.40 63.96
N LEU A 146 -50.80 -81.10 64.84
CA LEU A 146 -51.00 -82.51 65.15
C LEU A 146 -52.02 -82.76 66.27
N ALA A 147 -52.71 -81.71 66.74
CA ALA A 147 -53.63 -81.78 67.89
C ALA A 147 -52.99 -82.45 69.12
N ASN A 148 -51.71 -82.13 69.37
CA ASN A 148 -50.89 -82.60 70.48
C ASN A 148 -50.52 -84.10 70.47
N THR A 149 -50.71 -84.84 69.36
CA THR A 149 -50.39 -86.28 69.30
C THR A 149 -49.64 -86.66 68.02
N GLY A 150 -48.57 -87.44 68.12
CA GLY A 150 -47.89 -87.97 66.93
C GLY A 150 -46.38 -88.14 67.09
N LYS A 151 -45.75 -88.67 66.05
CA LYS A 151 -44.31 -88.92 66.03
C LYS A 151 -43.59 -87.98 65.06
N ILE A 152 -42.47 -87.44 65.50
CA ILE A 152 -41.67 -86.44 64.78
C ILE A 152 -40.26 -86.99 64.51
N VAL A 153 -39.69 -86.62 63.37
CA VAL A 153 -38.26 -86.81 63.06
C VAL A 153 -37.59 -85.44 62.88
N GLU A 154 -36.46 -85.22 63.56
CA GLU A 154 -35.59 -84.06 63.31
C GLU A 154 -34.58 -84.37 62.19
N ILE A 155 -34.41 -83.46 61.24
CA ILE A 155 -33.33 -83.50 60.24
C ILE A 155 -32.41 -82.31 60.51
N MET A 156 -31.23 -82.62 61.05
CA MET A 156 -30.27 -81.66 61.57
C MET A 156 -29.07 -81.56 60.63
N GLY A 157 -28.54 -80.35 60.49
CA GLY A 157 -27.19 -80.14 59.99
C GLY A 157 -26.19 -80.24 61.14
N GLY A 158 -24.96 -80.66 60.88
CA GLY A 158 -23.80 -80.26 61.68
C GLY A 158 -23.96 -80.30 63.22
N LEU A 159 -23.73 -81.42 63.91
CA LEU A 159 -23.83 -81.52 65.40
C LEU A 159 -22.97 -80.49 66.17
N ASN A 160 -22.00 -79.86 65.51
CA ASN A 160 -21.06 -78.91 66.12
C ASN A 160 -21.37 -77.43 65.81
N SER A 161 -22.54 -77.11 65.24
CA SER A 161 -22.92 -75.71 64.94
C SER A 161 -23.87 -75.13 65.99
N SER A 162 -23.64 -73.87 66.41
CA SER A 162 -24.51 -73.18 67.39
C SER A 162 -25.99 -73.12 66.97
N PRO A 163 -26.36 -72.90 65.69
CA PRO A 163 -27.77 -72.89 65.29
C PRO A 163 -28.46 -74.24 65.47
N ALA A 164 -27.77 -75.35 65.17
CA ALA A 164 -28.35 -76.69 65.32
C ALA A 164 -28.58 -77.04 66.79
N ILE A 165 -27.62 -76.72 67.67
CA ILE A 165 -27.75 -76.98 69.11
C ILE A 165 -28.91 -76.19 69.70
N GLU A 166 -29.00 -74.89 69.39
CA GLU A 166 -30.05 -74.00 69.91
C GLU A 166 -31.45 -74.36 69.38
N ARG A 167 -31.58 -74.68 68.09
CA ARG A 167 -32.85 -75.15 67.49
C ARG A 167 -33.32 -76.44 68.16
N THR A 168 -32.43 -77.42 68.32
CA THR A 168 -32.77 -78.67 69.02
C THR A 168 -33.16 -78.42 70.47
N LEU A 169 -32.48 -77.52 71.17
CA LEU A 169 -32.79 -77.20 72.56
C LEU A 169 -34.19 -76.58 72.69
N GLY A 170 -34.47 -75.52 71.93
CA GLY A 170 -35.78 -74.86 71.93
C GLY A 170 -36.89 -75.79 71.48
N PHE A 171 -36.64 -76.62 70.47
CA PHE A 171 -37.59 -77.61 69.98
C PHE A 171 -37.95 -78.64 71.07
N ASN A 172 -36.95 -79.27 71.69
CA ASN A 172 -37.20 -80.32 72.68
C ASN A 172 -37.77 -79.78 74.00
N GLN A 173 -37.28 -78.63 74.49
CA GLN A 173 -37.84 -78.01 75.71
C GLN A 173 -39.30 -77.61 75.53
N THR A 174 -39.68 -77.13 74.34
CA THR A 174 -41.07 -76.80 74.04
C THR A 174 -41.95 -78.05 73.94
N LEU A 175 -41.42 -79.15 73.39
CA LEU A 175 -42.13 -80.44 73.33
C LEU A 175 -42.38 -81.08 74.70
N GLU A 176 -41.65 -80.71 75.77
CA GLU A 176 -41.95 -81.17 77.14
C GLU A 176 -43.36 -80.77 77.60
N ASN A 177 -43.91 -79.68 77.03
CA ASN A 177 -45.30 -79.26 77.27
C ASN A 177 -46.34 -80.13 76.55
N TYR A 178 -45.92 -81.03 75.66
CA TYR A 178 -46.77 -81.85 74.79
C TYR A 178 -46.40 -83.35 74.91
N PRO A 179 -46.73 -84.02 76.04
CA PRO A 179 -46.23 -85.37 76.35
C PRO A 179 -46.70 -86.49 75.41
N GLU A 180 -47.76 -86.25 74.61
CA GLU A 180 -48.27 -87.20 73.60
C GLU A 180 -47.57 -87.07 72.23
N ILE A 181 -46.64 -86.11 72.10
CA ILE A 181 -45.76 -85.98 70.95
C ILE A 181 -44.41 -86.63 71.26
N GLN A 182 -43.97 -87.51 70.38
CA GLN A 182 -42.69 -88.22 70.55
C GLN A 182 -41.75 -87.87 69.41
N ASN A 183 -40.60 -87.30 69.75
CA ASN A 183 -39.48 -87.17 68.84
C ASN A 183 -38.74 -88.51 68.78
N ILE A 184 -38.91 -89.26 67.69
CA ILE A 184 -38.53 -90.69 67.64
C ILE A 184 -37.14 -90.93 67.04
N ASP A 185 -36.62 -89.99 66.26
CA ASP A 185 -35.32 -90.13 65.62
C ASP A 185 -34.75 -88.78 65.18
N LYS A 186 -33.42 -88.72 65.03
CA LYS A 186 -32.69 -87.53 64.56
C LYS A 186 -31.73 -87.93 63.45
N ILE A 187 -31.94 -87.40 62.25
CA ILE A 187 -31.04 -87.58 61.11
C ILE A 187 -30.01 -86.46 61.14
N ASN A 188 -28.74 -86.81 61.34
CA ASN A 188 -27.63 -85.89 61.22
C ASN A 188 -26.97 -86.01 59.83
N THR A 189 -26.87 -84.88 59.11
CA THR A 189 -26.37 -84.78 57.73
C THR A 189 -24.90 -84.40 57.61
N ASN A 190 -24.13 -84.32 58.72
CA ASN A 190 -22.71 -83.90 58.85
C ASN A 190 -21.77 -84.08 57.64
N GLU A 191 -21.94 -85.14 56.82
CA GLU A 191 -21.01 -85.51 55.74
C GLU A 191 -21.61 -85.42 54.32
N SER A 192 -22.93 -85.49 54.14
CA SER A 192 -23.59 -85.41 52.81
C SER A 192 -25.11 -85.27 52.92
N LEU A 193 -25.72 -84.56 51.95
CA LEU A 193 -27.17 -84.46 51.75
C LEU A 193 -27.82 -85.83 51.41
N GLU A 194 -27.04 -86.77 50.87
CA GLU A 194 -27.50 -88.11 50.49
C GLU A 194 -27.96 -88.93 51.71
N VAL A 195 -27.44 -88.62 52.91
CA VAL A 195 -27.79 -89.29 54.17
C VAL A 195 -29.30 -89.21 54.47
N ILE A 196 -29.96 -88.10 54.09
CA ILE A 196 -31.41 -87.96 54.25
C ILE A 196 -32.14 -88.98 53.36
N SER A 197 -31.67 -89.13 52.12
CA SER A 197 -32.28 -90.04 51.13
C SER A 197 -32.12 -91.51 51.50
N ASP A 198 -31.09 -91.85 52.26
CA ASP A 198 -30.83 -93.22 52.70
C ASP A 198 -31.53 -93.56 54.04
N LYS A 199 -31.40 -92.70 55.06
CA LYS A 199 -31.89 -93.00 56.42
C LYS A 199 -33.39 -92.76 56.60
N LEU A 200 -33.95 -91.72 55.98
CA LEU A 200 -35.35 -91.38 56.16
C LEU A 200 -36.29 -92.51 55.71
N PRO A 201 -36.07 -93.20 54.55
CA PRO A 201 -36.85 -94.39 54.19
C PRO A 201 -36.73 -95.55 55.18
N GLU A 202 -35.58 -95.75 55.82
CA GLU A 202 -35.40 -96.79 56.84
C GLU A 202 -36.23 -96.51 58.09
N ILE A 203 -36.24 -95.25 58.54
CA ILE A 203 -37.05 -94.80 59.69
C ILE A 203 -38.55 -94.95 59.38
N ILE A 204 -38.98 -94.59 58.17
CA ILE A 204 -40.37 -94.76 57.71
C ILE A 204 -40.79 -96.24 57.69
N LYS A 205 -39.90 -97.15 57.26
CA LYS A 205 -40.16 -98.60 57.29
C LYS A 205 -40.28 -99.15 58.72
N LYS A 206 -39.51 -98.59 59.65
CA LYS A 206 -39.49 -98.99 61.06
C LYS A 206 -40.71 -98.46 61.83
N ASP A 207 -41.21 -97.28 61.46
CA ASP A 207 -42.33 -96.62 62.11
C ASP A 207 -43.23 -95.90 61.10
N SER A 208 -44.36 -96.52 60.76
CA SER A 208 -45.31 -95.98 59.78
C SER A 208 -46.25 -94.92 60.36
N ASN A 209 -46.01 -94.42 61.58
CA ASN A 209 -46.85 -93.40 62.23
C ASN A 209 -46.13 -92.05 62.41
N ILE A 210 -45.12 -91.77 61.60
CA ILE A 210 -44.48 -90.44 61.52
C ILE A 210 -45.52 -89.45 60.98
N LYS A 211 -45.73 -88.35 61.71
CA LYS A 211 -46.72 -87.31 61.37
C LYS A 211 -46.10 -85.95 61.10
N ALA A 212 -44.85 -85.71 61.51
CA ALA A 212 -44.12 -84.52 61.12
C ALA A 212 -42.61 -84.75 60.97
N ILE A 213 -41.98 -83.89 60.16
CA ILE A 213 -40.54 -83.76 59.99
C ILE A 213 -40.19 -82.30 60.24
N PHE A 214 -39.26 -82.08 61.17
CA PHE A 214 -38.66 -80.76 61.37
C PHE A 214 -37.25 -80.77 60.76
N ALA A 215 -37.08 -80.01 59.69
CA ALA A 215 -35.82 -79.91 58.96
C ALA A 215 -35.16 -78.55 59.22
N PHE A 216 -33.87 -78.57 59.56
CA PHE A 216 -33.15 -77.38 60.02
C PHE A 216 -32.78 -76.41 58.90
N ASN A 217 -33.03 -76.75 57.64
CA ASN A 217 -33.08 -75.79 56.55
C ASN A 217 -34.08 -76.25 55.47
N ASP A 218 -34.42 -75.36 54.55
CA ASP A 218 -35.40 -75.63 53.49
C ASP A 218 -34.87 -76.64 52.46
N ASP A 219 -33.55 -76.73 52.26
CA ASP A 219 -32.94 -77.74 51.39
C ASP A 219 -33.13 -79.16 51.93
N PHE A 220 -32.92 -79.37 53.24
CA PHE A 220 -33.17 -80.63 53.91
C PHE A 220 -34.67 -80.95 53.88
N ALA A 221 -35.51 -79.94 54.06
CA ALA A 221 -36.97 -80.07 54.00
C ALA A 221 -37.44 -80.50 52.60
N LYS A 222 -36.85 -79.95 51.54
CA LYS A 222 -37.11 -80.30 50.13
C LYS A 222 -36.73 -81.75 49.81
N ILE A 223 -35.55 -82.18 50.27
CA ILE A 223 -35.11 -83.58 50.11
C ILE A 223 -36.06 -84.51 50.87
N ALA A 224 -36.41 -84.18 52.11
CA ALA A 224 -37.36 -84.94 52.91
C ALA A 224 -38.74 -85.03 52.22
N SER A 225 -39.23 -83.94 51.65
CA SER A 225 -40.49 -83.89 50.91
C SER A 225 -40.47 -84.82 49.69
N THR A 226 -39.36 -84.83 48.95
CA THR A 226 -39.16 -85.74 47.80
C THR A 226 -39.13 -87.22 48.20
N VAL A 227 -38.57 -87.53 49.37
CA VAL A 227 -38.56 -88.89 49.92
C VAL A 227 -39.96 -89.31 50.40
N ILE A 228 -40.65 -88.43 51.13
CA ILE A 228 -42.00 -88.67 51.65
C ILE A 228 -43.01 -88.86 50.53
N SER A 229 -42.93 -88.05 49.46
CA SER A 229 -43.82 -88.16 48.31
C SER A 229 -43.70 -89.49 47.56
N LYS A 230 -42.56 -90.19 47.70
CA LYS A 230 -42.30 -91.52 47.14
C LYS A 230 -42.64 -92.67 48.11
N SER A 231 -43.01 -92.35 49.34
CA SER A 231 -43.31 -93.33 50.40
C SER A 231 -44.83 -93.58 50.57
N SER A 232 -45.20 -94.57 51.38
CA SER A 232 -46.60 -94.86 51.72
C SER A 232 -47.28 -93.80 52.61
N LEU A 233 -46.52 -92.83 53.14
CA LEU A 233 -47.01 -91.77 54.04
C LEU A 233 -47.58 -90.54 53.28
N GLY A 234 -47.32 -90.42 51.97
CA GLY A 234 -47.92 -89.41 51.10
C GLY A 234 -47.93 -87.97 51.67
N LYS A 235 -48.97 -87.20 51.36
CA LYS A 235 -49.17 -85.81 51.85
C LYS A 235 -49.61 -85.72 53.32
N GLU A 236 -49.60 -86.81 54.08
CA GLU A 236 -50.08 -86.82 55.49
C GLU A 236 -49.03 -86.38 56.51
N VAL A 237 -47.78 -86.16 56.10
CA VAL A 237 -46.67 -85.76 56.97
C VAL A 237 -46.45 -84.25 56.85
N LEU A 238 -46.47 -83.56 57.99
CA LEU A 238 -46.12 -82.15 58.05
C LEU A 238 -44.62 -81.98 57.88
N ILE A 239 -44.19 -81.17 56.91
CA ILE A 239 -42.77 -80.89 56.70
C ILE A 239 -42.53 -79.41 57.00
N VAL A 240 -41.75 -79.15 58.05
CA VAL A 240 -41.43 -77.79 58.50
C VAL A 240 -39.95 -77.54 58.25
N GLY A 241 -39.66 -76.58 57.37
CA GLY A 241 -38.31 -76.11 57.07
C GLY A 241 -37.92 -74.86 57.87
N VAL A 242 -36.69 -74.41 57.66
CA VAL A 242 -36.12 -73.16 58.21
C VAL A 242 -35.31 -72.49 57.10
N ASP A 243 -35.28 -71.17 57.08
CA ASP A 243 -34.58 -70.24 56.17
C ASP A 243 -35.60 -69.28 55.58
N GLY A 244 -36.67 -69.80 54.98
CA GLY A 244 -37.79 -69.01 54.49
C GLY A 244 -37.38 -67.96 53.46
N LEU A 245 -36.48 -68.35 52.55
CA LEU A 245 -35.98 -67.42 51.53
C LEU A 245 -37.07 -67.05 50.50
N PRO A 246 -37.10 -65.79 50.04
CA PRO A 246 -38.12 -65.29 49.11
C PRO A 246 -37.78 -65.55 47.63
N ASN A 247 -36.60 -66.10 47.33
CA ASN A 247 -36.12 -66.33 45.97
C ASN A 247 -36.81 -67.53 45.29
N GLU A 248 -36.59 -67.67 43.99
CA GLU A 248 -37.06 -68.82 43.22
C GLU A 248 -36.42 -70.12 43.76
N GLY A 249 -37.24 -71.12 44.07
CA GLY A 249 -36.84 -72.36 44.73
C GLY A 249 -36.61 -72.25 46.23
N GLY A 250 -36.86 -71.09 46.87
CA GLY A 250 -36.71 -70.88 48.31
C GLY A 250 -37.92 -71.36 49.13
N GLY A 251 -37.78 -71.39 50.46
CA GLY A 251 -38.81 -71.95 51.36
C GLY A 251 -40.20 -71.32 51.25
N ILE A 252 -40.29 -70.01 51.00
CA ILE A 252 -41.58 -69.31 50.86
C ILE A 252 -42.33 -69.84 49.64
N GLU A 253 -41.66 -70.00 48.51
CA GLU A 253 -42.25 -70.59 47.30
C GLU A 253 -42.58 -72.07 47.50
N MET A 254 -41.71 -72.82 48.20
CA MET A 254 -42.02 -74.22 48.51
C MET A 254 -43.28 -74.39 49.37
N VAL A 255 -43.61 -73.43 50.24
CA VAL A 255 -44.88 -73.41 50.98
C VAL A 255 -46.05 -73.04 50.05
N GLU A 256 -45.87 -72.06 49.15
CA GLU A 256 -46.87 -71.65 48.15
C GLU A 256 -47.24 -72.82 47.20
N GLU A 257 -46.25 -73.59 46.75
CA GLU A 257 -46.41 -74.78 45.90
C GLU A 257 -46.91 -76.01 46.67
N GLY A 258 -46.98 -75.94 48.00
CA GLY A 258 -47.40 -77.05 48.87
C GLY A 258 -46.38 -78.19 48.96
N ILE A 259 -45.11 -77.93 48.67
CA ILE A 259 -43.97 -78.84 48.89
C ILE A 259 -43.64 -78.92 50.38
N LEU A 260 -43.71 -77.79 51.09
CA LEU A 260 -43.54 -77.67 52.54
C LEU A 260 -44.85 -77.30 53.21
N SER A 261 -45.05 -77.76 54.45
CA SER A 261 -46.22 -77.41 55.27
C SER A 261 -46.06 -76.07 55.99
N ALA A 262 -44.83 -75.71 56.29
CA ALA A 262 -44.43 -74.39 56.74
C ALA A 262 -42.91 -74.23 56.58
N THR A 263 -42.44 -72.99 56.59
CA THR A 263 -41.02 -72.67 56.79
C THR A 263 -40.91 -71.54 57.81
N LEU A 264 -39.83 -71.49 58.57
CA LEU A 264 -39.53 -70.38 59.46
C LEU A 264 -38.49 -69.47 58.79
N ILE A 265 -38.84 -68.19 58.62
CA ILE A 265 -37.89 -67.20 58.10
C ILE A 265 -36.74 -67.07 59.09
N TYR A 266 -35.54 -67.43 58.63
CA TYR A 266 -34.31 -67.18 59.37
C TYR A 266 -33.73 -65.84 58.91
N PRO A 267 -33.88 -64.77 59.70
CA PRO A 267 -33.46 -63.44 59.28
C PRO A 267 -31.95 -63.41 59.04
N THR A 268 -31.54 -62.83 57.91
CA THR A 268 -30.12 -62.80 57.56
C THR A 268 -29.33 -61.80 58.41
N GLY A 269 -29.99 -60.75 58.90
CA GLY A 269 -29.38 -59.72 59.74
C GLY A 269 -28.49 -58.74 58.97
N GLY A 270 -28.50 -58.79 57.62
CA GLY A 270 -27.69 -57.90 56.80
C GLY A 270 -28.07 -56.43 57.00
N LYS A 271 -29.36 -56.12 57.04
CA LYS A 271 -29.87 -54.77 57.29
C LYS A 271 -29.45 -54.26 58.66
N GLU A 272 -29.73 -55.02 59.71
CA GLU A 272 -29.46 -54.66 61.09
C GLU A 272 -27.95 -54.52 61.35
N ALA A 273 -27.11 -55.31 60.67
CA ALA A 273 -25.66 -55.18 60.75
C ALA A 273 -25.17 -53.81 60.25
N ILE A 274 -25.73 -53.29 59.15
CA ILE A 274 -25.40 -51.94 58.65
C ILE A 274 -25.96 -50.86 59.56
N GLU A 275 -27.18 -50.99 60.08
CA GLU A 275 -27.74 -50.03 61.03
C GLU A 275 -26.91 -49.95 62.31
N ILE A 276 -26.47 -51.09 62.85
CA ILE A 276 -25.62 -51.14 64.04
C ILE A 276 -24.23 -50.60 63.73
N ALA A 277 -23.64 -50.93 62.58
CA ALA A 277 -22.38 -50.35 62.15
C ALA A 277 -22.46 -48.83 62.05
N SER A 278 -23.54 -48.30 61.48
CA SER A 278 -23.82 -46.86 61.41
C SER A 278 -23.89 -46.24 62.81
N LYS A 279 -24.67 -46.83 63.73
CA LYS A 279 -24.75 -46.37 65.13
C LYS A 279 -23.38 -46.35 65.81
N ILE A 280 -22.60 -47.41 65.67
CA ILE A 280 -21.26 -47.51 66.26
C ILE A 280 -20.34 -46.40 65.72
N LEU A 281 -20.29 -46.22 64.40
CA LEU A 281 -19.43 -45.23 63.74
C LEU A 281 -19.83 -43.78 64.08
N HIS A 282 -21.13 -43.54 64.31
CA HIS A 282 -21.65 -42.24 64.72
C HIS A 282 -21.65 -41.99 66.24
N GLY A 283 -21.26 -42.98 67.04
CA GLY A 283 -21.26 -42.89 68.51
C GLY A 283 -22.67 -42.87 69.13
N GLU A 284 -23.65 -43.41 68.43
CA GLU A 284 -25.03 -43.59 68.92
C GLU A 284 -25.14 -44.81 69.85
N PRO A 285 -26.12 -44.86 70.76
CA PRO A 285 -26.33 -46.02 71.62
C PRO A 285 -26.76 -47.25 70.81
N TYR A 286 -26.15 -48.40 71.10
CA TYR A 286 -26.46 -49.71 70.49
C TYR A 286 -26.45 -50.83 71.54
N GLU A 287 -27.12 -51.94 71.25
CA GLU A 287 -27.12 -53.15 72.09
C GLU A 287 -26.02 -54.12 71.65
N LYS A 288 -25.39 -54.81 72.62
CA LYS A 288 -24.31 -55.77 72.33
C LYS A 288 -24.85 -57.07 71.69
N GLU A 289 -26.04 -57.51 72.08
CA GLU A 289 -26.67 -58.74 71.57
C GLU A 289 -27.99 -58.38 70.87
N ASN A 290 -28.06 -58.57 69.55
CA ASN A 290 -29.22 -58.22 68.73
C ASN A 290 -29.78 -59.50 68.11
N LEU A 291 -30.65 -60.18 68.87
CA LEU A 291 -31.31 -61.40 68.44
C LEU A 291 -32.55 -61.06 67.61
N LEU A 292 -32.57 -61.55 66.37
CA LEU A 292 -33.63 -61.29 65.41
C LEU A 292 -34.71 -62.37 65.53
N ALA A 293 -35.95 -61.94 65.71
CA ALA A 293 -37.10 -62.82 65.81
C ALA A 293 -37.37 -63.54 64.47
N THR A 294 -37.86 -64.77 64.56
CA THR A 294 -38.28 -65.54 63.38
C THR A 294 -39.74 -65.28 63.04
N THR A 295 -40.14 -65.53 61.79
CA THR A 295 -41.54 -65.48 61.37
C THR A 295 -41.91 -66.80 60.72
N LEU A 296 -42.98 -67.43 61.22
CA LEU A 296 -43.56 -68.63 60.62
C LEU A 296 -44.30 -68.27 59.32
N VAL A 297 -43.97 -68.97 58.24
CA VAL A 297 -44.65 -68.88 56.95
C VAL A 297 -45.38 -70.20 56.68
N ASP A 298 -46.69 -70.13 56.53
CA ASP A 298 -47.56 -71.26 56.21
C ASP A 298 -48.61 -70.85 55.16
N PRO A 299 -49.45 -71.77 54.67
CA PRO A 299 -50.45 -71.45 53.65
C PRO A 299 -51.44 -70.34 54.02
N THR A 300 -51.53 -69.92 55.29
CA THR A 300 -52.44 -68.85 55.73
C THR A 300 -51.87 -67.45 55.50
N ASN A 301 -50.54 -67.31 55.40
CA ASN A 301 -49.87 -66.01 55.28
C ASN A 301 -48.89 -65.90 54.10
N VAL A 302 -48.52 -67.01 53.44
CA VAL A 302 -47.55 -67.05 52.34
C VAL A 302 -47.84 -66.05 51.22
N ASP A 303 -49.11 -65.92 50.80
CA ASP A 303 -49.53 -64.96 49.76
C ASP A 303 -49.23 -63.50 50.12
N ILE A 304 -49.41 -63.15 51.40
CA ILE A 304 -49.19 -61.77 51.88
C ILE A 304 -47.69 -61.51 51.93
N ILE A 305 -46.92 -62.46 52.46
CA ILE A 305 -45.46 -62.37 52.57
C ILE A 305 -44.83 -62.26 51.17
N ARG A 306 -45.23 -63.11 50.21
CA ARG A 306 -44.77 -63.08 48.81
C ARG A 306 -45.02 -61.71 48.18
N LYS A 307 -46.24 -61.17 48.30
CA LYS A 307 -46.60 -59.84 47.77
C LYS A 307 -45.79 -58.70 48.41
N GLN A 308 -45.42 -58.81 49.69
CA GLN A 308 -44.55 -57.82 50.33
C GLN A 308 -43.14 -57.86 49.75
N PHE A 309 -42.56 -59.05 49.57
CA PHE A 309 -41.26 -59.21 48.93
C PHE A 309 -41.24 -58.68 47.49
N ASP A 310 -42.26 -59.01 46.69
CA ASP A 310 -42.42 -58.47 45.33
C ASP A 310 -42.46 -56.95 45.31
N LYS A 311 -43.19 -56.34 46.26
CA LYS A 311 -43.28 -54.89 46.38
C LYS A 311 -41.94 -54.27 46.75
N ILE A 312 -41.19 -54.87 47.66
CA ILE A 312 -39.85 -54.41 48.07
C ILE A 312 -38.88 -54.48 46.88
N ASN A 313 -38.87 -55.59 46.14
CA ASN A 313 -38.03 -55.76 44.95
C ASN A 313 -38.37 -54.73 43.85
N SER A 314 -39.67 -54.46 43.65
CA SER A 314 -40.12 -53.40 42.74
C SER A 314 -39.63 -52.01 43.17
N LEU A 315 -39.72 -51.68 44.47
CA LEU A 315 -39.24 -50.39 44.99
C LEU A 315 -37.72 -50.24 44.81
N GLN A 316 -36.95 -51.31 45.03
CA GLN A 316 -35.50 -51.30 44.81
C GLN A 316 -35.13 -51.04 43.34
N SER A 317 -35.87 -51.65 42.41
CA SER A 317 -35.70 -51.39 40.98
C SER A 317 -35.94 -49.92 40.64
N ASP A 318 -36.97 -49.31 41.22
CA ASP A 318 -37.30 -47.91 40.98
C ASP A 318 -36.29 -46.93 41.61
N ILE A 319 -35.75 -47.25 42.80
CA ILE A 319 -34.66 -46.50 43.43
C ILE A 319 -33.41 -46.56 42.55
N SER A 320 -33.03 -47.75 42.08
CA SER A 320 -31.85 -47.94 41.21
C SER A 320 -31.99 -47.16 39.90
N LYS A 321 -33.18 -47.17 39.28
CA LYS A 321 -33.47 -46.34 38.10
C LYS A 321 -33.36 -44.85 38.41
N SER A 322 -33.86 -44.42 39.57
CA SER A 322 -33.81 -43.01 40.00
C SER A 322 -32.38 -42.53 40.24
N GLN A 323 -31.54 -43.33 40.90
CA GLN A 323 -30.11 -43.02 41.09
C GLN A 323 -29.38 -42.90 39.75
N ASN A 324 -29.61 -43.83 38.82
CA ASN A 324 -29.04 -43.74 37.47
C ASN A 324 -29.53 -42.49 36.71
N MET A 325 -30.80 -42.11 36.87
CA MET A 325 -31.31 -40.87 36.32
C MET A 325 -30.62 -39.65 36.93
N LEU A 326 -30.38 -39.62 38.24
CA LEU A 326 -29.65 -38.53 38.90
C LEU A 326 -28.20 -38.42 38.41
N LEU A 327 -27.50 -39.54 38.24
CA LEU A 327 -26.14 -39.55 37.69
C LEU A 327 -26.12 -38.97 36.27
N THR A 328 -27.02 -39.44 35.39
CA THR A 328 -27.11 -38.93 34.00
C THR A 328 -27.52 -37.45 33.95
N LEU A 329 -28.39 -36.98 34.85
CA LEU A 329 -28.71 -35.56 34.99
C LEU A 329 -27.50 -34.74 35.46
N GLY A 330 -26.72 -35.27 36.41
CA GLY A 330 -25.49 -34.64 36.89
C GLY A 330 -24.45 -34.47 35.78
N GLU A 331 -24.24 -35.49 34.95
CA GLU A 331 -23.37 -35.40 33.77
C GLU A 331 -23.88 -34.36 32.76
N ARG A 332 -25.19 -34.39 32.45
CA ARG A 332 -25.80 -33.40 31.54
C ARG A 332 -25.66 -31.98 32.07
N TYR A 333 -25.86 -31.78 33.38
CA TYR A 333 -25.70 -30.48 34.01
C TYR A 333 -24.26 -29.96 33.87
N LYS A 334 -23.26 -30.80 34.13
CA LYS A 334 -21.84 -30.44 33.93
C LYS A 334 -21.55 -30.03 32.49
N VAL A 335 -22.05 -30.78 31.50
CA VAL A 335 -21.90 -30.46 30.07
C VAL A 335 -22.58 -29.13 29.72
N GLN A 336 -23.81 -28.91 30.20
CA GLN A 336 -24.53 -27.66 29.97
C GLN A 336 -23.81 -26.45 30.59
N GLN A 337 -23.30 -26.60 31.82
CA GLN A 337 -22.54 -25.56 32.50
C GLN A 337 -21.25 -25.23 31.73
N PHE A 338 -20.53 -26.24 31.25
CA PHE A 338 -19.35 -26.05 30.40
C PHE A 338 -19.69 -25.30 29.11
N MET A 339 -20.75 -25.71 28.41
CA MET A 339 -21.21 -25.05 27.18
C MET A 339 -21.60 -23.58 27.42
N LEU A 340 -22.27 -23.28 28.54
CA LEU A 340 -22.63 -21.91 28.90
C LEU A 340 -21.39 -21.04 29.13
N TYR A 341 -20.39 -21.54 29.86
CA TYR A 341 -19.12 -20.83 30.08
C TYR A 341 -18.35 -20.64 28.77
N PHE A 342 -18.35 -21.64 27.88
CA PHE A 342 -17.71 -21.52 26.57
C PHE A 342 -18.40 -20.45 25.69
N ILE A 343 -19.73 -20.44 25.62
CA ILE A 343 -20.50 -19.46 24.85
C ILE A 343 -20.31 -18.04 25.41
N THR A 344 -20.36 -17.88 26.73
CA THR A 344 -20.17 -16.56 27.36
C THR A 344 -18.74 -16.05 27.18
N GLY A 345 -17.72 -16.91 27.31
CA GLY A 345 -16.33 -16.57 27.05
C GLY A 345 -16.06 -16.17 25.60
N THR A 346 -16.62 -16.90 24.63
CA THR A 346 -16.50 -16.56 23.19
C THR A 346 -17.24 -15.26 22.86
N PHE A 347 -18.41 -15.00 23.45
CA PHE A 347 -19.14 -13.74 23.28
C PHE A 347 -18.35 -12.53 23.79
N LEU A 348 -17.75 -12.63 24.99
CA LEU A 348 -16.89 -11.59 25.54
C LEU A 348 -15.64 -11.34 24.68
N LEU A 349 -15.04 -12.40 24.12
CA LEU A 349 -13.92 -12.29 23.19
C LEU A 349 -14.30 -11.51 21.93
N VAL A 350 -15.47 -11.80 21.35
CA VAL A 350 -15.97 -11.10 20.15
C VAL A 350 -16.20 -9.62 20.44
N ILE A 351 -16.80 -9.27 21.59
CA ILE A 351 -16.99 -7.87 22.00
C ILE A 351 -15.65 -7.14 22.14
N LEU A 352 -14.66 -7.77 22.78
CA LEU A 352 -13.33 -7.20 22.93
C LEU A 352 -12.67 -6.95 21.56
N LEU A 353 -12.78 -7.92 20.64
CA LEU A 353 -12.21 -7.82 19.30
C LEU A 353 -12.89 -6.71 18.49
N MET A 354 -14.21 -6.60 18.59
CA MET A 354 -14.99 -5.53 17.97
C MET A 354 -14.61 -4.15 18.53
N PHE A 355 -14.39 -4.03 19.83
CA PHE A 355 -13.92 -2.80 20.47
C PHE A 355 -12.50 -2.40 19.99
N LEU A 356 -11.58 -3.36 19.89
CA LEU A 356 -10.22 -3.12 19.37
C LEU A 356 -10.25 -2.69 17.89
N LEU A 357 -11.06 -3.36 17.06
CA LEU A 357 -11.27 -2.98 15.67
C LEU A 357 -11.84 -1.56 15.56
N PHE A 358 -12.89 -1.25 16.33
CA PHE A 358 -13.48 0.10 16.34
C PHE A 358 -12.46 1.18 16.76
N ARG A 359 -11.65 0.93 17.80
CA ARG A 359 -10.59 1.85 18.22
C ARG A 359 -9.51 2.03 17.14
N SER A 360 -9.11 0.96 16.45
CA SER A 360 -8.15 1.03 15.34
C SER A 360 -8.70 1.80 14.14
N PHE A 361 -9.97 1.58 13.81
CA PHE A 361 -10.65 2.24 12.71
C PHE A 361 -10.76 3.76 12.93
N ASN A 362 -11.13 4.18 14.14
CA ASN A 362 -11.18 5.60 14.49
C ASN A 362 -9.80 6.25 14.41
N LYS A 363 -8.74 5.60 14.93
CA LYS A 363 -7.36 6.11 14.78
C LYS A 363 -6.92 6.23 13.32
N LEU A 364 -7.27 5.24 12.49
CA LEU A 364 -6.95 5.25 11.06
C LEU A 364 -7.69 6.39 10.35
N LYS A 365 -8.96 6.62 10.70
CA LYS A 365 -9.76 7.73 10.18
C LYS A 365 -9.16 9.08 10.54
N ASP A 366 -8.76 9.28 11.79
CA ASP A 366 -8.12 10.52 12.25
C ASP A 366 -6.77 10.73 11.54
N ALA A 367 -5.97 9.67 11.38
CA ALA A 367 -4.71 9.72 10.65
C ALA A 367 -4.92 10.07 9.17
N ASN A 368 -5.93 9.50 8.51
CA ASN A 368 -6.26 9.81 7.11
C ASN A 368 -6.73 11.26 6.96
N HIS A 369 -7.59 11.76 7.83
CA HIS A 369 -8.02 13.16 7.78
C HIS A 369 -6.84 14.13 7.98
N ASN A 370 -5.92 13.82 8.89
CA ASN A 370 -4.70 14.63 9.07
C ASN A 370 -3.79 14.57 7.84
N LEU A 371 -3.65 13.40 7.20
CA LEU A 371 -2.85 13.23 6.00
C LEU A 371 -3.44 13.98 4.80
N GLU A 372 -4.76 13.93 4.61
CA GLU A 372 -5.46 14.70 3.58
C GLU A 372 -5.25 16.19 3.77
N ARG A 373 -5.43 16.68 5.01
CA ARG A 373 -5.18 18.08 5.35
C ARG A 373 -3.73 18.49 5.05
N GLN A 374 -2.75 17.68 5.44
CA GLN A 374 -1.33 17.94 5.13
C GLN A 374 -1.06 17.97 3.63
N LYS A 375 -1.68 17.08 2.84
CA LYS A 375 -1.56 17.10 1.38
C LYS A 375 -2.16 18.36 0.75
N GLU A 376 -3.33 18.78 1.22
CA GLU A 376 -3.96 20.02 0.76
C GLU A 376 -3.13 21.25 1.14
N GLU A 377 -2.62 21.32 2.38
CA GLU A 377 -1.72 22.39 2.82
C GLU A 377 -0.44 22.42 1.99
N LEU A 378 0.18 21.26 1.71
CA LEU A 378 1.37 21.17 0.87
C LEU A 378 1.08 21.62 -0.58
N LYS A 379 -0.05 21.20 -1.14
CA LYS A 379 -0.47 21.60 -2.49
C LYS A 379 -0.69 23.10 -2.57
N THR A 380 -1.44 23.68 -1.64
CA THR A 380 -1.69 25.13 -1.61
C THR A 380 -0.40 25.93 -1.41
N LEU A 381 0.55 25.42 -0.62
CA LEU A 381 1.86 26.05 -0.46
C LEU A 381 2.69 25.98 -1.75
N SER A 382 2.70 24.83 -2.42
CA SER A 382 3.36 24.65 -3.72
C SER A 382 2.78 25.60 -4.77
N ASP A 383 1.46 25.66 -4.90
CA ASP A 383 0.77 26.55 -5.84
C ASP A 383 1.07 28.03 -5.53
N LYS A 384 1.13 28.41 -4.24
CA LYS A 384 1.53 29.76 -3.83
C LYS A 384 2.99 30.04 -4.18
N LEU A 385 3.89 29.10 -3.95
CA LEU A 385 5.31 29.25 -4.24
C LEU A 385 5.54 29.42 -5.75
N GLU A 386 4.85 28.61 -6.56
CA GLU A 386 4.88 28.72 -8.01
C GLU A 386 4.37 30.08 -8.48
N LYS A 387 3.21 30.53 -7.97
CA LYS A 387 2.67 31.87 -8.27
C LYS A 387 3.66 32.98 -7.91
N VAL A 388 4.23 32.95 -6.70
CA VAL A 388 5.22 33.95 -6.25
C VAL A 388 6.45 33.94 -7.16
N THR A 389 6.90 32.77 -7.60
CA THR A 389 8.04 32.62 -8.51
C THR A 389 7.72 33.23 -9.88
N GLN A 390 6.54 32.94 -10.42
CA GLN A 390 6.08 33.48 -11.70
C GLN A 390 5.87 35.00 -11.64
N GLU A 391 5.30 35.52 -10.56
CA GLU A 391 5.14 36.96 -10.32
C GLU A 391 6.50 37.68 -10.24
N LYS A 392 7.47 37.10 -9.53
CA LYS A 392 8.85 37.63 -9.48
C LYS A 392 9.48 37.68 -10.88
N LEU A 393 9.33 36.63 -11.68
CA LEU A 393 9.85 36.58 -13.05
C LEU A 393 9.21 37.64 -13.95
N ARG A 394 7.88 37.81 -13.85
CA ARG A 394 7.14 38.84 -14.60
C ARG A 394 7.61 40.24 -14.20
N PHE A 395 7.80 40.47 -12.90
CA PHE A 395 8.31 41.73 -12.37
C PHE A 395 9.68 42.11 -12.96
N PHE A 396 10.67 41.20 -12.97
CA PHE A 396 11.99 41.50 -13.54
C PHE A 396 11.97 41.71 -15.06
N THR A 397 11.10 40.97 -15.76
CA THR A 397 10.92 41.13 -17.20
C THR A 397 10.35 42.50 -17.53
N ASN A 398 9.31 42.93 -16.79
CA ASN A 398 8.68 44.23 -16.95
C ASN A 398 9.66 45.37 -16.60
N ILE A 399 10.39 45.26 -15.49
CA ILE A 399 11.39 46.26 -15.09
C ILE A 399 12.44 46.49 -16.17
N SER A 400 12.90 45.41 -16.82
CA SER A 400 13.91 45.55 -17.87
C SER A 400 13.39 46.26 -19.10
N HIS A 401 12.10 46.07 -19.39
CA HIS A 401 11.42 46.83 -20.42
C HIS A 401 11.34 48.32 -20.04
N GLU A 402 10.82 48.61 -18.84
CA GLU A 402 10.69 49.98 -18.31
C GLU A 402 12.02 50.74 -18.24
N PHE A 403 13.16 50.06 -18.13
CA PHE A 403 14.46 50.71 -18.21
C PHE A 403 15.03 50.86 -19.63
N ARG A 404 14.75 49.93 -20.56
CA ARG A 404 15.30 49.99 -21.94
C ARG A 404 14.60 51.04 -22.79
N THR A 405 13.31 51.28 -22.58
CA THR A 405 12.53 52.31 -23.26
C THR A 405 13.12 53.73 -23.07
N PRO A 406 13.29 54.24 -21.83
CA PRO A 406 13.89 55.56 -21.63
C PRO A 406 15.35 55.60 -22.09
N LEU A 407 16.10 54.49 -22.01
CA LEU A 407 17.47 54.44 -22.54
C LEU A 407 17.52 54.55 -24.07
N THR A 408 16.52 54.04 -24.80
CA THR A 408 16.43 54.22 -26.26
C THR A 408 16.26 55.69 -26.62
N LEU A 409 15.42 56.40 -25.86
CA LEU A 409 15.18 57.84 -26.00
C LEU A 409 16.35 58.71 -25.51
N ILE A 410 17.35 58.14 -24.84
CA ILE A 410 18.57 58.85 -24.43
C ILE A 410 19.72 58.54 -25.39
N VAL A 411 19.98 57.25 -25.65
CA VAL A 411 21.14 56.81 -26.46
C VAL A 411 21.01 57.27 -27.90
N GLY A 412 19.84 57.06 -28.52
CA GLY A 412 19.62 57.41 -29.93
C GLY A 412 19.85 58.90 -30.24
N PRO A 413 19.16 59.83 -29.56
CA PRO A 413 19.38 61.26 -29.76
C PRO A 413 20.81 61.72 -29.45
N LEU A 414 21.47 61.14 -28.44
CA LEU A 414 22.88 61.47 -28.14
C LEU A 414 23.83 61.00 -29.26
N GLU A 415 23.56 59.86 -29.91
CA GLU A 415 24.31 59.40 -31.08
C GLU A 415 24.14 60.35 -32.27
N ASP A 416 22.90 60.76 -32.55
CA ASP A 416 22.59 61.71 -33.63
C ASP A 416 23.28 63.06 -33.40
N LEU A 417 23.28 63.56 -32.16
CA LEU A 417 24.03 64.76 -31.79
C LEU A 417 25.53 64.58 -32.05
N LEU A 418 26.14 63.48 -31.60
CA LEU A 418 27.58 63.22 -31.83
C LEU A 418 27.95 63.15 -33.31
N LYS A 419 27.05 62.68 -34.17
CA LYS A 419 27.27 62.61 -35.63
C LYS A 419 27.06 63.95 -36.35
N SER A 420 26.32 64.88 -35.76
CA SER A 420 26.04 66.17 -36.40
C SER A 420 27.30 67.05 -36.53
N SER A 421 27.49 67.65 -37.70
CA SER A 421 28.70 68.38 -38.12
C SER A 421 28.74 69.85 -37.71
N GLY A 422 28.10 70.22 -36.58
CA GLY A 422 28.00 71.62 -36.11
C GLY A 422 28.17 71.86 -34.61
N LEU A 423 28.45 70.83 -33.80
CA LEU A 423 28.59 70.97 -32.35
C LEU A 423 29.98 71.49 -31.93
N PRO A 424 30.06 72.51 -31.05
CA PRO A 424 31.31 72.92 -30.39
C PRO A 424 31.95 71.76 -29.61
N ASP A 425 33.29 71.69 -29.59
CA ASP A 425 34.05 70.57 -29.00
C ASP A 425 33.75 70.31 -27.51
N ASP A 426 33.49 71.35 -26.70
CA ASP A 426 33.11 71.17 -25.29
C ASP A 426 31.74 70.48 -25.16
N ILE A 427 30.78 70.85 -26.01
CA ILE A 427 29.45 70.22 -26.02
C ILE A 427 29.57 68.79 -26.55
N ARG A 428 30.35 68.56 -27.62
CA ARG A 428 30.63 67.21 -28.14
C ARG A 428 31.22 66.29 -27.07
N LYS A 429 32.18 66.77 -26.27
CA LYS A 429 32.76 66.01 -25.14
C LYS A 429 31.71 65.69 -24.06
N ARG A 430 30.84 66.63 -23.70
CA ARG A 430 29.77 66.43 -22.70
C ARG A 430 28.70 65.46 -23.19
N VAL A 431 28.26 65.59 -24.43
CA VAL A 431 27.32 64.64 -25.08
C VAL A 431 27.96 63.25 -25.15
N GLY A 432 29.25 63.15 -25.49
CA GLY A 432 29.99 61.89 -25.48
C GLY A 432 30.04 61.23 -24.10
N LEU A 433 30.20 62.03 -23.04
CA LEU A 433 30.14 61.52 -21.66
C LEU A 433 28.74 61.04 -21.29
N MET A 434 27.67 61.74 -21.69
CA MET A 434 26.29 61.32 -21.45
C MET A 434 25.99 60.01 -22.18
N HIS A 435 26.40 59.90 -23.45
CA HIS A 435 26.21 58.71 -24.27
C HIS A 435 26.92 57.50 -23.65
N LYS A 436 28.18 57.66 -23.23
CA LYS A 436 28.94 56.62 -22.53
C LYS A 436 28.26 56.15 -21.24
N ASN A 437 27.65 57.06 -20.46
CA ASN A 437 26.94 56.69 -19.24
C ASN A 437 25.60 55.99 -19.52
N ALA A 438 24.86 56.41 -20.54
CA ALA A 438 23.62 55.77 -20.97
C ALA A 438 23.86 54.34 -21.45
N LEU A 439 24.89 54.14 -22.29
CA LEU A 439 25.33 52.83 -22.73
C LEU A 439 25.79 51.93 -21.57
N ARG A 440 26.49 52.51 -20.60
CA ARG A 440 26.88 51.80 -19.39
C ARG A 440 25.66 51.31 -18.60
N LEU A 441 24.64 52.14 -18.40
CA LEU A 441 23.40 51.74 -17.73
C LEU A 441 22.72 50.58 -18.48
N LEU A 442 22.66 50.64 -19.81
CA LEU A 442 22.14 49.56 -20.64
C LEU A 442 22.88 48.23 -20.39
N GLN A 443 24.21 48.27 -20.34
CA GLN A 443 25.03 47.09 -20.04
C GLN A 443 24.72 46.53 -18.65
N MET A 444 24.49 47.38 -17.65
CA MET A 444 24.13 46.94 -16.29
C MET A 444 22.78 46.22 -16.26
N ILE A 445 21.78 46.74 -16.98
CA ILE A 445 20.45 46.13 -17.08
C ILE A 445 20.54 44.77 -17.79
N ASN A 446 21.31 44.69 -18.87
CA ASN A 446 21.52 43.42 -19.58
C ASN A 446 22.22 42.38 -18.68
N GLN A 447 23.26 42.76 -17.94
CA GLN A 447 23.93 41.87 -16.98
C GLN A 447 22.98 41.39 -15.87
N LEU A 448 22.14 42.29 -15.32
CA LEU A 448 21.16 41.92 -14.31
C LEU A 448 20.15 40.89 -14.85
N MET A 449 19.78 41.01 -16.13
CA MET A 449 18.84 40.10 -16.77
C MET A 449 19.45 38.74 -17.11
N ASP A 450 20.66 38.70 -17.64
CA ASP A 450 21.38 37.46 -17.86
C ASP A 450 21.51 36.69 -16.54
N PHE A 451 21.85 37.39 -15.45
CA PHE A 451 21.92 36.81 -14.11
C PHE A 451 20.58 36.19 -13.66
N ARG A 452 19.46 36.90 -13.85
CA ARG A 452 18.13 36.38 -13.48
C ARG A 452 17.70 35.18 -14.32
N LYS A 453 18.11 35.11 -15.58
CA LYS A 453 17.81 33.95 -16.44
C LYS A 453 18.56 32.71 -15.97
N ILE A 454 19.81 32.88 -15.55
CA ILE A 454 20.64 31.80 -14.99
C ILE A 454 20.07 31.28 -13.67
N GLU A 455 19.77 32.15 -12.69
CA GLU A 455 19.23 31.72 -11.37
C GLU A 455 17.94 30.89 -11.46
N ASN A 456 17.11 31.15 -12.47
CA ASN A 456 15.84 30.46 -12.66
C ASN A 456 15.94 29.26 -13.62
N ALA A 457 17.17 28.81 -13.95
CA ALA A 457 17.45 27.73 -14.91
C ALA A 457 16.74 27.92 -16.27
N LYS A 458 16.51 29.18 -16.67
CA LYS A 458 15.84 29.52 -17.94
C LYS A 458 16.82 29.81 -19.07
N MET A 459 18.10 30.01 -18.76
CA MET A 459 19.14 30.18 -19.76
C MET A 459 19.67 28.81 -20.18
N ARG A 460 19.61 28.49 -21.48
CA ARG A 460 20.15 27.25 -22.02
C ARG A 460 21.50 27.49 -22.69
N LEU A 461 22.35 26.46 -22.67
CA LEU A 461 23.59 26.43 -23.42
C LEU A 461 23.30 26.05 -24.88
N GLN A 462 23.89 26.77 -25.83
CA GLN A 462 23.81 26.46 -27.25
C GLN A 462 25.23 26.32 -27.80
N ALA A 463 25.81 25.14 -27.59
CA ALA A 463 27.19 24.85 -27.99
C ALA A 463 27.25 24.39 -29.44
N GLY A 464 28.12 25.05 -30.22
CA GLY A 464 28.50 24.65 -31.57
C GLY A 464 29.99 24.30 -31.63
N ASN A 465 30.40 23.61 -32.69
CA ASN A 465 31.79 23.23 -32.89
C ASN A 465 32.54 24.33 -33.66
N TYR A 466 33.38 25.10 -32.97
CA TYR A 466 34.05 26.27 -33.52
C TYR A 466 35.56 26.26 -33.27
N ASN A 467 36.31 26.97 -34.11
CA ASN A 467 37.75 27.18 -33.91
C ASN A 467 37.99 28.23 -32.81
N LEU A 468 38.49 27.77 -31.65
CA LEU A 468 38.74 28.60 -30.48
C LEU A 468 39.93 29.55 -30.66
N VAL A 469 40.93 29.19 -31.48
CA VAL A 469 42.09 30.05 -31.76
C VAL A 469 41.65 31.30 -32.52
N ASP A 470 40.84 31.12 -33.56
CA ASP A 470 40.27 32.21 -34.36
C ASP A 470 39.40 33.13 -33.49
N PHE A 471 38.54 32.53 -32.67
CA PHE A 471 37.69 33.25 -31.72
C PHE A 471 38.50 34.13 -30.76
N LEU A 472 39.52 33.58 -30.08
CA LEU A 472 40.31 34.37 -29.13
C LEU A 472 41.11 35.48 -29.81
N ASN A 473 41.57 35.26 -31.05
CA ASN A 473 42.19 36.29 -31.86
C ASN A 473 41.20 37.42 -32.20
N GLU A 474 39.98 37.08 -32.60
CA GLU A 474 38.93 38.07 -32.90
C GLU A 474 38.60 38.93 -31.67
N VAL A 475 38.46 38.31 -30.50
CA VAL A 475 38.25 39.06 -29.24
C VAL A 475 39.46 39.93 -28.94
N ARG A 476 40.69 39.42 -29.10
CA ARG A 476 41.94 40.18 -28.90
C ARG A 476 42.02 41.42 -29.79
N GLU A 477 41.67 41.30 -31.08
CA GLU A 477 41.71 42.41 -32.04
C GLU A 477 40.86 43.59 -31.58
N SER A 478 39.74 43.33 -30.91
CA SER A 478 38.87 44.39 -30.37
C SER A 478 39.54 45.25 -29.29
N PHE A 479 40.61 44.76 -28.63
CA PHE A 479 41.34 45.48 -27.59
C PHE A 479 42.66 46.12 -28.07
N LEU A 480 43.11 45.88 -29.31
CA LEU A 480 44.35 46.45 -29.85
C LEU A 480 44.38 47.99 -29.78
N PRO A 481 43.31 48.74 -30.15
CA PRO A 481 43.34 50.20 -30.04
C PRO A 481 43.49 50.69 -28.60
N LEU A 482 42.94 49.96 -27.62
CA LEU A 482 43.07 50.30 -26.20
C LEU A 482 44.49 50.02 -25.70
N ALA A 483 45.08 48.92 -26.17
CA ALA A 483 46.45 48.54 -25.91
C ALA A 483 47.41 49.61 -26.43
N ASP A 484 47.21 50.09 -27.66
CA ASP A 484 48.01 51.15 -28.27
C ASP A 484 47.89 52.46 -27.49
N ASN A 485 46.67 52.87 -27.13
CA ASN A 485 46.42 54.11 -26.38
C ASN A 485 47.08 54.09 -24.99
N LYS A 486 46.98 52.97 -24.27
CA LYS A 486 47.61 52.79 -22.95
C LYS A 486 49.06 52.30 -23.00
N GLN A 487 49.62 52.08 -24.19
CA GLN A 487 50.91 51.45 -24.44
C GLN A 487 51.07 50.08 -23.73
N ILE A 488 49.97 49.33 -23.56
CA ILE A 488 50.00 48.00 -22.93
C ILE A 488 50.45 46.96 -23.96
N ASN A 489 51.40 46.11 -23.59
CA ASN A 489 51.82 44.99 -24.42
C ASN A 489 50.79 43.83 -24.32
N LEU A 490 50.03 43.59 -25.40
CA LEU A 490 48.99 42.55 -25.47
C LEU A 490 49.49 41.31 -26.24
N ILE A 491 49.85 40.26 -25.50
CA ILE A 491 50.47 39.04 -26.02
C ILE A 491 49.41 37.93 -26.14
N PHE A 492 49.38 37.23 -27.26
CA PHE A 492 48.66 35.96 -27.40
C PHE A 492 49.68 34.83 -27.56
N ASP A 493 49.66 33.89 -26.62
CA ASP A 493 50.62 32.79 -26.49
C ASP A 493 49.88 31.45 -26.65
N THR A 494 50.12 30.77 -27.78
CA THR A 494 49.52 29.47 -28.08
C THR A 494 50.45 28.66 -28.99
N ASP A 495 50.61 27.38 -28.70
CA ASP A 495 51.32 26.41 -29.56
C ASP A 495 50.37 25.75 -30.58
N LEU A 496 49.08 26.10 -30.55
CA LEU A 496 48.02 25.52 -31.37
C LEU A 496 47.70 26.43 -32.56
N GLN A 497 47.72 25.89 -33.79
CA GLN A 497 47.28 26.62 -34.99
C GLN A 497 45.76 26.70 -35.12
N GLU A 498 45.07 25.60 -34.81
CA GLU A 498 43.61 25.49 -34.87
C GLU A 498 43.15 24.57 -33.73
N LEU A 499 42.03 24.93 -33.09
CA LEU A 499 41.44 24.14 -32.02
C LEU A 499 39.93 24.15 -32.15
N MET A 500 39.37 23.10 -32.76
CA MET A 500 37.93 22.86 -32.79
C MET A 500 37.43 22.42 -31.41
N ALA A 501 36.49 23.16 -30.83
CA ALA A 501 35.91 22.87 -29.52
C ALA A 501 34.41 23.16 -29.51
N TRP A 502 33.67 22.43 -28.68
CA TRP A 502 32.25 22.67 -28.46
C TRP A 502 32.03 23.75 -27.41
N PHE A 503 31.60 24.93 -27.83
CA PHE A 503 31.26 26.03 -26.91
C PHE A 503 30.17 26.94 -27.48
N ASP A 504 29.52 27.68 -26.59
CA ASP A 504 28.57 28.73 -26.94
C ASP A 504 29.34 30.04 -27.15
N TRP A 505 29.36 30.51 -28.39
CA TRP A 505 30.16 31.65 -28.81
C TRP A 505 29.81 32.94 -28.05
N ASP A 506 28.52 33.25 -27.86
CA ASP A 506 28.08 34.49 -27.17
C ASP A 506 28.47 34.46 -25.69
N LYS A 507 28.26 33.32 -25.03
CA LYS A 507 28.56 33.18 -23.60
C LYS A 507 30.07 33.20 -23.35
N LEU A 508 30.86 32.52 -24.18
CA LEU A 508 32.32 32.52 -24.03
C LEU A 508 32.92 33.89 -24.38
N ASP A 509 32.37 34.62 -25.37
CA ASP A 509 32.77 36.00 -25.69
C ASP A 509 32.62 36.91 -24.47
N LYS A 510 31.45 36.86 -23.81
CA LYS A 510 31.19 37.62 -22.58
C LYS A 510 32.17 37.29 -21.46
N VAL A 511 32.58 36.02 -21.32
CA VAL A 511 33.58 35.61 -20.32
C VAL A 511 34.93 36.24 -20.66
N VAL A 512 35.46 36.00 -21.86
CA VAL A 512 36.79 36.47 -22.26
C VAL A 512 36.86 38.00 -22.28
N PHE A 513 35.83 38.67 -22.80
CA PHE A 513 35.73 40.13 -22.83
C PHE A 513 35.69 40.73 -21.41
N ASN A 514 34.93 40.13 -20.48
CA ASN A 514 34.88 40.61 -19.10
C ASN A 514 36.23 40.44 -18.38
N LEU A 515 36.93 39.34 -18.62
CA LEU A 515 38.26 39.10 -18.05
C LEU A 515 39.30 40.06 -18.63
N LEU A 516 39.32 40.26 -19.96
CA LEU A 516 40.22 41.21 -20.63
C LEU A 516 39.94 42.66 -20.22
N SER A 517 38.68 43.08 -20.18
CA SER A 517 38.33 44.44 -19.76
C SER A 517 38.74 44.72 -18.30
N ASN A 518 38.65 43.73 -17.40
CA ASN A 518 39.19 43.84 -16.05
C ASN A 518 40.72 43.94 -16.06
N ALA A 519 41.43 43.11 -16.84
CA ALA A 519 42.87 43.20 -17.00
C ALA A 519 43.30 44.61 -17.46
N PHE A 520 42.67 45.16 -18.51
CA PHE A 520 42.95 46.52 -19.01
C PHE A 520 42.58 47.64 -18.03
N LYS A 521 41.60 47.41 -17.16
CA LYS A 521 41.18 48.37 -16.13
C LYS A 521 42.19 48.49 -14.99
N PHE A 522 42.80 47.37 -14.61
CA PHE A 522 43.68 47.29 -13.42
C PHE A 522 45.17 47.24 -13.75
N THR A 523 45.53 47.12 -15.03
CA THR A 523 46.90 47.25 -15.53
C THR A 523 47.26 48.73 -15.75
N PRO A 524 48.40 49.22 -15.22
CA PRO A 524 48.87 50.59 -15.48
C PRO A 524 49.32 50.76 -16.94
N GLU A 525 49.50 52.01 -17.37
CA GLU A 525 50.11 52.30 -18.67
C GLU A 525 51.49 51.63 -18.78
N LYS A 526 51.84 51.15 -19.99
CA LYS A 526 53.06 50.35 -20.24
C LYS A 526 53.12 48.97 -19.57
N GLY A 527 52.00 48.49 -19.03
CA GLY A 527 51.89 47.14 -18.49
C GLY A 527 51.86 46.05 -19.57
N THR A 528 51.59 44.81 -19.17
CA THR A 528 51.53 43.64 -20.04
C THR A 528 50.33 42.79 -19.68
N ILE A 529 49.58 42.39 -20.70
CA ILE A 529 48.46 41.46 -20.61
C ILE A 529 48.75 40.30 -21.55
N GLN A 530 48.66 39.07 -21.05
CA GLN A 530 48.91 37.85 -21.79
C GLN A 530 47.66 36.97 -21.81
N ILE A 531 47.25 36.56 -23.00
CA ILE A 531 46.25 35.53 -23.22
C ILE A 531 47.00 34.25 -23.59
N LYS A 532 46.80 33.17 -22.85
CA LYS A 532 47.43 31.88 -23.10
C LYS A 532 46.37 30.80 -23.32
N LEU A 533 46.50 30.03 -24.40
CA LEU A 533 45.64 28.89 -24.70
C LEU A 533 46.47 27.61 -24.72
N ARG A 534 46.01 26.57 -24.02
CA ARG A 534 46.62 25.24 -24.06
C ARG A 534 45.58 24.13 -23.90
N LYS A 535 45.95 22.93 -24.32
CA LYS A 535 45.27 21.69 -23.93
C LYS A 535 45.94 21.09 -22.70
N GLU A 536 45.16 20.54 -21.79
CA GLU A 536 45.67 19.87 -20.59
C GLU A 536 44.88 18.57 -20.38
N ASN A 537 45.60 17.48 -20.10
CA ASN A 537 44.96 16.22 -19.73
C ASN A 537 44.59 16.29 -18.23
N PRO A 538 43.33 16.00 -17.84
CA PRO A 538 42.93 16.14 -16.46
C PRO A 538 43.74 15.20 -15.54
N ILE A 539 44.22 15.74 -14.41
CA ILE A 539 45.06 15.03 -13.42
C ILE A 539 44.27 13.91 -12.71
N VAL A 540 42.94 13.98 -12.74
CA VAL A 540 42.01 12.96 -12.27
C VAL A 540 41.27 12.41 -13.48
N LYS A 541 41.13 11.08 -13.62
CA LYS A 541 40.22 10.45 -14.60
C LYS A 541 38.78 10.94 -14.37
N SER A 542 38.42 12.11 -14.90
CA SER A 542 37.05 12.57 -15.05
C SER A 542 36.49 12.07 -16.39
N LEU A 543 35.17 12.23 -16.60
CA LEU A 543 34.40 11.65 -17.73
C LEU A 543 34.84 12.05 -19.16
N TRP A 544 35.92 12.82 -19.33
CA TRP A 544 36.39 13.35 -20.63
C TRP A 544 37.92 13.37 -20.71
N ASP A 545 38.44 13.06 -21.90
CA ASP A 545 39.86 12.75 -22.15
C ASP A 545 40.79 13.98 -22.27
N GLU A 546 40.26 15.17 -22.60
CA GLU A 546 41.04 16.42 -22.74
C GLU A 546 40.25 17.63 -22.20
N GLU A 547 40.92 18.52 -21.45
CA GLU A 547 40.40 19.85 -21.06
C GLU A 547 41.13 20.95 -21.83
N LEU A 548 40.40 21.99 -22.24
CA LEU A 548 40.99 23.22 -22.76
C LEU A 548 41.16 24.23 -21.63
N VAL A 549 42.25 24.99 -21.66
CA VAL A 549 42.58 25.99 -20.64
C VAL A 549 42.91 27.32 -21.29
N ILE A 550 42.13 28.34 -20.93
CA ILE A 550 42.30 29.75 -21.32
C ILE A 550 42.78 30.51 -20.08
N GLU A 551 43.95 31.13 -20.17
CA GLU A 551 44.52 31.96 -19.11
C GLU A 551 44.65 33.41 -19.55
N ILE A 552 44.17 34.34 -18.74
CA ILE A 552 44.33 35.77 -18.94
C ILE A 552 45.12 36.30 -17.75
N THR A 553 46.37 36.70 -18.02
CA THR A 553 47.31 37.21 -17.01
C THR A 553 47.59 38.68 -17.23
N ASP A 554 47.48 39.47 -16.16
CA ASP A 554 47.87 40.88 -16.13
C ASP A 554 48.92 41.16 -15.05
N ASN A 555 49.79 42.14 -15.29
CA ASN A 555 50.78 42.61 -14.31
C ASN A 555 50.32 43.88 -13.55
N GLY A 556 49.02 43.99 -13.32
CA GLY A 556 48.41 45.11 -12.61
C GLY A 556 48.58 45.06 -11.08
N LYS A 557 47.70 45.78 -10.38
CA LYS A 557 47.79 45.94 -8.91
C LYS A 557 47.59 44.66 -8.09
N GLY A 558 47.19 43.54 -8.71
CA GLY A 558 46.88 42.30 -8.00
C GLY A 558 45.63 42.40 -7.09
N ILE A 559 45.24 41.27 -6.51
CA ILE A 559 44.09 41.14 -5.62
C ILE A 559 44.61 40.64 -4.26
N SER A 560 44.23 41.33 -3.18
CA SER A 560 44.60 40.89 -1.83
C SER A 560 43.97 39.54 -1.50
N PRO A 561 44.66 38.63 -0.79
CA PRO A 561 44.14 37.29 -0.45
C PRO A 561 42.78 37.30 0.26
N LYS A 562 42.47 38.38 0.99
CA LYS A 562 41.17 38.56 1.67
C LYS A 562 39.98 38.66 0.71
N HIS A 563 40.22 39.10 -0.52
CA HIS A 563 39.17 39.34 -1.51
C HIS A 563 39.02 38.19 -2.51
N ILE A 564 40.05 37.35 -2.69
CA ILE A 564 40.09 36.28 -3.70
C ILE A 564 38.86 35.36 -3.64
N ASN A 565 38.44 34.95 -2.44
CA ASN A 565 37.28 34.06 -2.27
C ASN A 565 35.93 34.74 -2.54
N HIS A 566 35.89 36.07 -2.61
CA HIS A 566 34.68 36.87 -2.72
C HIS A 566 34.54 37.59 -4.06
N ILE A 567 35.54 37.58 -4.94
CA ILE A 567 35.47 38.34 -6.21
C ILE A 567 34.40 37.80 -7.18
N PHE A 568 33.99 36.54 -7.00
CA PHE A 568 32.89 35.92 -7.74
C PHE A 568 31.53 36.10 -7.03
N ASP A 569 31.50 36.71 -5.84
CA ASP A 569 30.26 37.02 -5.13
C ASP A 569 29.53 38.20 -5.80
N ARG A 570 28.21 38.14 -5.75
CA ARG A 570 27.33 39.10 -6.40
C ARG A 570 27.47 40.48 -5.76
N PHE A 571 27.59 41.51 -6.59
CA PHE A 571 27.74 42.91 -6.18
C PHE A 571 29.01 43.20 -5.35
N TYR A 572 29.94 42.25 -5.26
CA TYR A 572 31.15 42.41 -4.48
C TYR A 572 32.16 43.30 -5.22
N GLN A 573 32.76 44.25 -4.49
CA GLN A 573 33.76 45.19 -5.01
C GLN A 573 34.84 45.43 -3.97
N VAL A 574 36.10 45.40 -4.41
CA VAL A 574 37.30 45.41 -3.53
C VAL A 574 37.58 46.81 -2.94
N GLU A 575 37.28 47.90 -3.64
CA GLU A 575 37.50 49.28 -3.16
C GLU A 575 36.37 50.24 -3.59
N LYS A 576 35.79 50.99 -2.63
CA LYS A 576 34.88 52.13 -2.89
C LYS A 576 35.66 53.41 -3.27
N SER A 577 36.61 53.32 -4.20
CA SER A 577 37.36 54.50 -4.67
C SER A 577 36.62 55.20 -5.82
N ASP A 578 36.49 56.53 -5.75
CA ASP A 578 35.68 57.37 -6.66
C ASP A 578 36.01 57.23 -8.17
N ASN A 579 37.18 56.68 -8.53
CA ASN A 579 37.65 56.58 -9.92
C ASN A 579 37.28 55.28 -10.67
N PHE A 580 36.79 54.23 -9.99
CA PHE A 580 36.56 52.92 -10.64
C PHE A 580 35.25 52.23 -10.24
N LYS A 581 34.11 52.89 -10.46
CA LYS A 581 32.79 52.24 -10.31
C LYS A 581 32.70 51.00 -11.22
N GLY A 582 32.46 49.80 -10.69
CA GLY A 582 32.01 48.62 -11.43
C GLY A 582 30.61 48.22 -10.98
N THR A 583 30.00 47.18 -11.54
CA THR A 583 28.72 46.63 -11.03
C THR A 583 28.91 45.53 -10.00
N GLY A 584 30.07 44.85 -10.01
CA GLY A 584 30.29 43.65 -9.21
C GLY A 584 29.50 42.43 -9.71
N LEU A 585 28.93 42.48 -10.92
CA LEU A 585 28.20 41.36 -11.53
C LEU A 585 29.02 40.61 -12.59
N GLY A 586 30.00 41.25 -13.21
CA GLY A 586 30.74 40.69 -14.35
C GLY A 586 31.42 39.35 -14.03
N LEU A 587 32.23 39.28 -12.96
CA LEU A 587 32.92 38.04 -12.59
C LEU A 587 31.96 36.93 -12.14
N ALA A 588 30.91 37.27 -11.39
CA ALA A 588 29.87 36.33 -11.01
C ALA A 588 29.20 35.72 -12.25
N LEU A 589 28.84 36.55 -13.24
CA LEU A 589 28.30 36.08 -14.53
C LEU A 589 29.31 35.24 -15.31
N SER A 590 30.59 35.63 -15.35
CA SER A 590 31.61 34.82 -16.01
C SER A 590 31.73 33.43 -15.40
N LYS A 591 31.60 33.32 -14.07
CA LYS A 591 31.57 32.03 -13.39
C LYS A 591 30.36 31.19 -13.79
N GLU A 592 29.17 31.78 -13.74
CA GLU A 592 27.93 31.08 -14.12
C GLU A 592 27.94 30.63 -15.60
N PHE A 593 28.45 31.46 -16.53
CA PHE A 593 28.59 31.06 -17.93
C PHE A 593 29.58 29.91 -18.13
N VAL A 594 30.69 29.91 -17.39
CA VAL A 594 31.67 28.82 -17.44
C VAL A 594 31.10 27.54 -16.82
N GLU A 595 30.36 27.65 -15.72
CA GLU A 595 29.67 26.51 -15.09
C GLU A 595 28.55 25.94 -15.99
N LEU A 596 27.83 26.80 -16.74
CA LEU A 596 26.89 26.38 -17.78
C LEU A 596 27.57 25.56 -18.89
N HIS A 597 28.83 25.84 -19.22
CA HIS A 597 29.65 25.01 -20.14
C HIS A 597 30.24 23.77 -19.46
N HIS A 598 29.78 23.43 -18.25
CA HIS A 598 30.34 22.36 -17.42
C HIS A 598 31.84 22.53 -17.14
N GLY A 599 32.33 23.77 -17.18
CA GLY A 599 33.71 24.16 -16.92
C GLY A 599 33.93 24.71 -15.52
N ARG A 600 35.13 25.23 -15.28
CA ARG A 600 35.50 25.90 -14.03
C ARG A 600 36.36 27.14 -14.29
N ILE A 601 36.15 28.19 -13.51
CA ILE A 601 36.97 29.41 -13.52
C ILE A 601 37.65 29.60 -12.17
N ASN A 602 38.96 29.83 -12.20
CA ASN A 602 39.78 30.08 -11.02
C ASN A 602 40.57 31.38 -11.18
N VAL A 603 41.07 31.90 -10.06
CA VAL A 603 41.91 33.09 -10.02
C VAL A 603 43.12 32.84 -9.13
N GLU A 604 44.29 33.22 -9.60
CA GLU A 604 45.53 33.27 -8.84
C GLU A 604 46.06 34.69 -8.89
N SER A 605 46.25 35.33 -7.74
CA SER A 605 46.70 36.72 -7.70
C SER A 605 47.62 36.97 -6.52
N ALA A 606 48.58 37.88 -6.73
CA ALA A 606 49.43 38.41 -5.68
C ALA A 606 49.40 39.94 -5.74
N GLU A 607 49.05 40.56 -4.61
CA GLU A 607 48.96 42.02 -4.45
C GLU A 607 50.27 42.70 -4.88
N GLY A 608 50.15 43.70 -5.75
CA GLY A 608 51.26 44.45 -6.35
C GLY A 608 52.09 43.71 -7.42
N LYS A 609 51.70 42.50 -7.85
CA LYS A 609 52.47 41.70 -8.82
C LYS A 609 51.70 41.37 -10.10
N LYS A 610 50.75 40.45 -10.02
CA LYS A 610 49.99 39.95 -11.17
C LYS A 610 48.70 39.27 -10.74
N THR A 611 47.74 39.20 -11.66
CA THR A 611 46.53 38.39 -11.55
C THR A 611 46.42 37.49 -12.76
N THR A 612 46.10 36.21 -12.55
CA THR A 612 45.84 35.23 -13.59
C THR A 612 44.46 34.65 -13.37
N PHE A 613 43.56 34.85 -14.33
CA PHE A 613 42.28 34.13 -14.39
C PHE A 613 42.45 32.91 -15.31
N THR A 614 42.01 31.75 -14.84
CA THR A 614 42.11 30.47 -15.56
C THR A 614 40.72 29.90 -15.78
N VAL A 615 40.29 29.83 -17.04
CA VAL A 615 39.03 29.19 -17.46
C VAL A 615 39.36 27.81 -18.04
N LYS A 616 38.72 26.76 -17.52
CA LYS A 616 38.88 25.38 -17.99
C LYS A 616 37.54 24.85 -18.50
N LEU A 617 37.48 24.37 -19.74
CA LEU A 617 36.28 23.78 -20.36
C LEU A 617 36.59 22.36 -20.87
N PRO A 618 35.59 21.45 -20.95
CA PRO A 618 35.77 20.16 -21.62
C PRO A 618 35.87 20.33 -23.14
N LEU A 619 36.74 19.57 -23.81
CA LEU A 619 37.03 19.77 -25.25
C LEU A 619 36.01 19.08 -26.19
N GLY A 620 35.49 17.91 -25.81
CA GLY A 620 34.55 17.11 -26.61
C GLY A 620 33.08 17.39 -26.30
N ASP A 621 32.15 16.71 -26.98
CA ASP A 621 30.70 16.93 -26.87
C ASP A 621 29.99 16.00 -25.86
N ALA A 622 30.73 15.08 -25.22
CA ALA A 622 30.17 14.06 -24.32
C ALA A 622 29.55 14.63 -23.03
N HIS A 623 29.95 15.83 -22.64
CA HIS A 623 29.41 16.54 -21.47
C HIS A 623 28.10 17.28 -21.77
N LEU A 624 27.74 17.42 -23.05
CA LEU A 624 26.58 18.17 -23.51
C LEU A 624 25.41 17.23 -23.80
N ASN A 625 24.21 17.63 -23.36
CA ASN A 625 22.97 16.96 -23.71
C ASN A 625 22.58 17.21 -25.18
N ARG A 626 21.66 16.41 -25.71
CA ARG A 626 21.22 16.54 -27.12
C ARG A 626 20.59 17.90 -27.43
N ASP A 627 19.91 18.48 -26.45
CA ASP A 627 19.23 19.77 -26.52
C ASP A 627 20.17 20.98 -26.36
N GLU A 628 21.43 20.75 -25.99
CA GLU A 628 22.46 21.80 -25.85
C GLU A 628 23.37 21.90 -27.08
N LYS A 629 23.26 20.96 -28.03
CA LYS A 629 24.06 20.90 -29.26
C LYS A 629 23.32 21.54 -30.42
N VAL A 630 23.99 22.45 -31.13
CA VAL A 630 23.48 23.04 -32.38
C VAL A 630 24.04 22.28 -33.57
N SER A 631 23.20 21.89 -34.54
CA SER A 631 23.59 21.13 -35.74
C SER A 631 24.39 21.96 -36.75
N ASP A 632 25.34 21.32 -37.45
CA ASP A 632 26.36 21.90 -38.35
C ASP A 632 25.84 22.75 -39.54
N ASP A 633 24.53 22.83 -39.77
CA ASP A 633 23.92 23.58 -40.90
C ASP A 633 23.72 25.08 -40.61
N VAL A 634 24.07 25.55 -39.41
CA VAL A 634 24.10 26.99 -39.11
C VAL A 634 25.46 27.53 -39.55
N GLN A 635 25.52 28.02 -40.80
CA GLN A 635 26.61 28.89 -41.28
C GLN A 635 27.00 29.86 -40.15
N LYS A 636 28.32 30.04 -39.92
CA LYS A 636 28.91 31.05 -38.99
C LYS A 636 27.89 32.15 -38.78
N PRO A 637 27.35 32.38 -37.56
CA PRO A 637 26.34 33.40 -37.39
C PRO A 637 26.90 34.66 -38.04
N ILE A 638 26.22 35.16 -39.08
CA ILE A 638 26.63 36.37 -39.80
C ILE A 638 26.42 37.50 -38.79
N MET A 639 27.34 37.61 -37.85
CA MET A 639 27.25 38.45 -36.67
C MET A 639 28.21 39.61 -36.86
N HIS A 640 28.06 40.29 -38.00
CA HIS A 640 28.53 41.66 -38.15
C HIS A 640 27.67 42.67 -37.38
N GLU A 641 26.58 42.26 -36.71
CA GLU A 641 25.69 43.20 -35.99
C GLU A 641 26.14 43.53 -34.57
N GLN A 642 26.77 42.61 -33.82
CA GLN A 642 27.23 42.91 -32.45
C GLN A 642 28.65 43.51 -32.40
N LEU A 643 29.47 43.25 -33.42
CA LEU A 643 30.77 43.91 -33.59
C LEU A 643 30.63 45.43 -33.77
N VAL A 644 29.48 45.92 -34.25
CA VAL A 644 29.21 47.36 -34.36
C VAL A 644 29.04 47.99 -32.99
N TYR A 645 28.40 47.31 -32.03
CA TYR A 645 28.19 47.85 -30.69
C TYR A 645 29.52 47.92 -29.90
N ASN A 646 30.42 46.95 -30.07
CA ASN A 646 31.73 46.95 -29.40
C ASN A 646 32.80 47.79 -30.14
N LYS A 647 32.71 47.97 -31.47
CA LYS A 647 33.61 48.89 -32.22
C LYS A 647 33.45 50.36 -31.84
N ILE A 648 32.28 50.78 -31.37
CA ILE A 648 31.98 52.17 -31.00
C ILE A 648 32.70 52.62 -29.71
N TYR A 649 33.19 51.69 -28.88
CA TYR A 649 33.81 52.04 -27.60
C TYR A 649 35.27 52.52 -27.68
N LEU A 650 35.94 52.41 -28.84
CA LEU A 650 37.39 52.58 -28.92
C LEU A 650 37.91 53.61 -29.93
N ASN A 651 37.11 54.15 -30.86
CA ASN A 651 37.55 55.26 -31.71
C ASN A 651 36.38 56.09 -32.28
N PRO A 652 36.32 57.42 -32.05
CA PRO A 652 35.27 58.28 -32.61
C PRO A 652 35.53 58.80 -34.04
N GLU A 653 36.61 58.40 -34.73
CA GLU A 653 37.08 59.10 -35.93
C GLU A 653 37.03 58.37 -37.28
N ILE A 654 36.32 57.24 -37.43
CA ILE A 654 36.25 56.56 -38.74
C ILE A 654 34.80 56.32 -39.16
N ALA A 655 34.19 57.33 -39.80
CA ALA A 655 33.06 57.14 -40.72
C ALA A 655 32.87 58.36 -41.64
N ASP A 656 33.95 58.86 -42.24
CA ASP A 656 33.84 59.73 -43.42
C ASP A 656 33.89 58.84 -44.66
N ARG A 657 32.72 58.59 -45.28
CA ARG A 657 32.46 58.77 -46.72
C ARG A 657 31.22 58.03 -47.20
N GLU A 658 30.53 58.76 -48.08
CA GLU A 658 29.52 58.33 -49.07
C GLU A 658 28.07 58.15 -48.60
N THR A 659 27.33 59.26 -48.63
CA THR A 659 25.92 59.24 -49.03
C THR A 659 25.72 60.16 -50.23
N GLY A 660 25.77 59.57 -51.43
CA GLY A 660 25.25 60.19 -52.65
C GLY A 660 23.73 60.33 -52.54
N LYS A 661 23.23 61.57 -52.63
CA LYS A 661 21.81 61.87 -52.77
C LYS A 661 21.39 61.63 -54.22
N GLU A 662 20.56 60.62 -54.45
CA GLU A 662 19.68 60.60 -55.62
C GLU A 662 18.23 60.62 -55.15
N THR A 663 17.56 61.72 -55.47
CA THR A 663 16.11 61.89 -55.41
C THR A 663 15.47 61.25 -56.63
N VAL A 664 14.57 60.29 -56.43
CA VAL A 664 13.58 59.91 -57.45
C VAL A 664 12.20 60.03 -56.82
N SER A 665 11.34 60.85 -57.43
CA SER A 665 9.93 60.93 -57.10
C SER A 665 9.14 59.82 -57.79
N SER A 666 8.45 58.98 -57.02
CA SER A 666 7.07 58.55 -57.24
C SER A 666 6.63 57.76 -56.01
N GLU A 667 5.61 58.24 -55.29
CA GLU A 667 4.96 57.66 -54.09
C GLU A 667 5.92 57.13 -53.00
N ARG A 668 6.03 57.83 -51.86
CA ARG A 668 6.81 57.35 -50.71
C ARG A 668 6.21 56.02 -50.20
N PRO A 669 7.03 54.96 -49.96
CA PRO A 669 6.53 53.72 -49.39
C PRO A 669 5.88 53.96 -48.03
N ARG A 670 4.78 53.25 -47.76
CA ARG A 670 4.02 53.35 -46.50
C ARG A 670 4.54 52.37 -45.47
N ILE A 671 4.90 52.85 -44.29
CA ILE A 671 5.35 52.04 -43.17
C ILE A 671 4.32 52.14 -42.04
N LEU A 672 3.81 51.00 -41.59
CA LEU A 672 3.00 50.94 -40.38
C LEU A 672 3.90 50.75 -39.16
N LEU A 673 3.93 51.75 -38.31
CA LEU A 673 4.65 51.76 -37.04
C LEU A 673 3.68 51.37 -35.91
N VAL A 674 3.94 50.25 -35.25
CA VAL A 674 3.16 49.72 -34.13
C VAL A 674 4.00 49.78 -32.86
N GLU A 675 3.66 50.72 -31.98
CA GLU A 675 4.40 50.99 -30.74
C GLU A 675 3.43 51.60 -29.72
N ASP A 676 3.37 51.06 -28.50
CA ASP A 676 2.45 51.54 -27.47
C ASP A 676 2.94 52.84 -26.81
N ASP A 677 4.24 52.93 -26.55
CA ASP A 677 4.86 54.13 -26.00
C ASP A 677 4.85 55.30 -27.02
N ARG A 678 4.17 56.40 -26.65
CA ARG A 678 4.01 57.58 -27.52
C ARG A 678 5.31 58.29 -27.82
N GLU A 679 6.25 58.33 -26.88
CA GLU A 679 7.53 59.02 -27.05
C GLU A 679 8.45 58.20 -27.97
N VAL A 680 8.53 56.88 -27.75
CA VAL A 680 9.26 55.96 -28.63
C VAL A 680 8.68 55.97 -30.04
N ARG A 681 7.35 55.89 -30.17
CA ARG A 681 6.67 55.97 -31.46
C ARG A 681 6.97 57.28 -32.18
N SER A 682 7.02 58.39 -31.45
CA SER A 682 7.35 59.69 -32.02
C SER A 682 8.79 59.79 -32.48
N TYR A 683 9.74 59.24 -31.70
CA TYR A 683 11.15 59.17 -32.07
C TYR A 683 11.38 58.29 -33.31
N ILE A 684 10.73 57.11 -33.39
CA ILE A 684 10.83 56.25 -34.57
C ILE A 684 10.21 56.93 -35.80
N ARG A 685 9.08 57.64 -35.64
CA ARG A 685 8.48 58.45 -36.71
C ARG A 685 9.47 59.49 -37.22
N GLU A 686 10.08 60.27 -36.33
CA GLU A 686 11.08 61.29 -36.68
C GLU A 686 12.28 60.67 -37.42
N CYS A 687 12.70 59.47 -37.03
CA CYS A 687 13.77 58.75 -37.74
C CYS A 687 13.41 58.35 -39.18
N LEU A 688 12.12 58.23 -39.53
CA LEU A 688 11.66 57.62 -40.78
C LEU A 688 10.87 58.56 -41.70
N GLU A 689 10.28 59.64 -41.17
CA GLU A 689 9.35 60.54 -41.88
C GLU A 689 9.97 61.31 -43.06
N GLU A 690 11.31 61.50 -43.05
CA GLU A 690 12.01 62.14 -44.16
C GLU A 690 11.92 61.30 -45.45
N SER A 691 11.92 59.96 -45.32
CA SER A 691 12.02 59.02 -46.45
C SER A 691 10.74 58.24 -46.74
N TYR A 692 9.84 58.11 -45.77
CA TYR A 692 8.67 57.22 -45.84
C TYR A 692 7.39 57.92 -45.37
N GLU A 693 6.24 57.42 -45.79
CA GLU A 693 4.94 57.80 -45.22
C GLU A 693 4.63 56.89 -44.03
N ILE A 694 4.37 57.46 -42.84
CA ILE A 694 4.25 56.69 -41.60
C ILE A 694 2.79 56.62 -41.16
N LEU A 695 2.26 55.40 -41.05
CA LEU A 695 1.01 55.09 -40.37
C LEU A 695 1.32 54.67 -38.94
N GLU A 696 0.47 55.00 -37.99
CA GLU A 696 0.74 54.75 -36.57
C GLU A 696 -0.37 53.97 -35.89
N ALA A 697 0.01 52.92 -35.17
CA ALA A 697 -0.88 52.15 -34.33
C ALA A 697 -0.30 52.01 -32.90
N PRO A 698 -1.12 52.16 -31.84
CA PRO A 698 -0.67 52.00 -30.47
C PRO A 698 -0.62 50.53 -29.99
N ASN A 699 -1.16 49.57 -30.76
CA ASN A 699 -1.12 48.14 -30.44
C ASN A 699 -1.42 47.27 -31.67
N GLY A 700 -1.18 45.96 -31.55
CA GLY A 700 -1.38 45.00 -32.65
C GLY A 700 -2.82 44.90 -33.14
N LYS A 701 -3.82 45.11 -32.26
CA LYS A 701 -5.23 45.00 -32.65
C LYS A 701 -5.70 46.19 -33.48
N VAL A 702 -5.23 47.40 -33.16
CA VAL A 702 -5.46 48.60 -33.98
C VAL A 702 -4.71 48.46 -35.29
N ALA A 703 -3.45 47.98 -35.25
CA ALA A 703 -2.67 47.72 -36.45
C ALA A 703 -3.37 46.73 -37.40
N LEU A 704 -3.93 45.63 -36.87
CA LEU A 704 -4.63 44.64 -37.68
C LEU A 704 -5.85 45.22 -38.39
N LYS A 705 -6.64 46.07 -37.72
CA LYS A 705 -7.75 46.81 -38.34
C LYS A 705 -7.26 47.81 -39.39
N MET A 706 -6.19 48.55 -39.10
CA MET A 706 -5.61 49.50 -40.04
C MET A 706 -5.08 48.79 -41.30
N ILE A 707 -4.49 47.61 -41.18
CA ILE A 707 -3.99 46.82 -42.32
C ILE A 707 -5.13 46.38 -43.26
N GLU A 708 -6.34 46.15 -42.73
CA GLU A 708 -7.52 45.84 -43.55
C GLU A 708 -8.02 47.04 -44.36
N GLU A 709 -7.88 48.26 -43.81
CA GLU A 709 -8.33 49.51 -44.44
C GLU A 709 -7.26 50.11 -45.36
N GLU A 710 -6.00 50.12 -44.89
CA GLU A 710 -4.82 50.69 -45.53
C GLU A 710 -3.68 49.66 -45.55
N GLU A 711 -3.31 49.17 -46.74
CA GLU A 711 -2.23 48.18 -46.88
C GLU A 711 -0.84 48.85 -46.82
N PRO A 712 -0.02 48.63 -45.77
CA PRO A 712 1.34 49.14 -45.70
C PRO A 712 2.32 48.32 -46.56
N ASP A 713 3.43 48.95 -46.97
CA ASP A 713 4.52 48.28 -47.69
C ASP A 713 5.50 47.56 -46.74
N LEU A 714 5.54 47.96 -45.46
CA LEU A 714 6.33 47.33 -44.40
C LEU A 714 5.72 47.63 -43.02
N ILE A 715 5.87 46.72 -42.07
CA ILE A 715 5.44 46.90 -40.68
C ILE A 715 6.67 46.92 -39.77
N VAL A 716 6.77 47.93 -38.90
CA VAL A 716 7.72 47.97 -37.80
C VAL A 716 6.91 47.87 -36.51
N SER A 717 7.08 46.81 -35.73
CA SER A 717 6.27 46.55 -34.53
C SER A 717 7.13 46.29 -33.32
N ASP A 718 6.80 46.86 -32.16
CA ASP A 718 7.30 46.35 -30.89
C ASP A 718 6.73 44.95 -30.61
N ILE A 719 7.44 44.16 -29.81
CA ILE A 719 6.98 42.86 -29.33
C ILE A 719 6.05 43.04 -28.13
N MET A 720 6.41 43.86 -27.14
CA MET A 720 5.70 43.92 -25.86
C MET A 720 4.67 45.05 -25.88
N MET A 721 3.45 44.77 -26.35
CA MET A 721 2.36 45.76 -26.42
C MET A 721 1.09 45.24 -25.75
N PRO A 722 0.22 46.13 -25.22
CA PRO A 722 -1.07 45.75 -24.65
C PRO A 722 -2.05 45.25 -25.72
N GLU A 723 -3.08 44.53 -25.27
CA GLU A 723 -4.14 43.90 -26.08
C GLU A 723 -3.70 42.78 -27.03
N MET A 724 -2.78 43.07 -27.95
CA MET A 724 -2.21 42.12 -28.90
C MET A 724 -0.73 42.45 -29.05
N ASP A 725 0.11 41.46 -28.74
CA ASP A 725 1.57 41.59 -28.78
C ASP A 725 2.11 41.45 -30.22
N GLY A 726 3.36 41.84 -30.44
CA GLY A 726 3.96 41.86 -31.78
C GLY A 726 4.20 40.47 -32.37
N LEU A 727 4.35 39.43 -31.54
CA LEU A 727 4.50 38.05 -32.01
C LEU A 727 3.14 37.52 -32.48
N GLU A 728 2.09 37.73 -31.70
CA GLU A 728 0.72 37.38 -32.06
C GLU A 728 0.28 38.11 -33.34
N LEU A 729 0.59 39.40 -33.46
CA LEU A 729 0.36 40.17 -34.69
C LEU A 729 1.10 39.55 -35.89
N THR A 730 2.38 39.21 -35.72
CA THR A 730 3.20 38.60 -36.77
C THR A 730 2.62 37.26 -37.21
N HIS A 731 2.31 36.38 -36.26
CA HIS A 731 1.73 35.06 -36.52
C HIS A 731 0.39 35.18 -37.27
N GLN A 732 -0.49 36.09 -36.86
CA GLN A 732 -1.77 36.30 -37.56
C GLN A 732 -1.55 36.82 -38.99
N LEU A 733 -0.68 37.81 -39.17
CA LEU A 733 -0.43 38.40 -40.48
C LEU A 733 0.26 37.44 -41.44
N LYS A 734 1.19 36.60 -40.95
CA LYS A 734 1.94 35.63 -41.75
C LYS A 734 1.11 34.38 -42.09
N ASN A 735 0.08 34.06 -41.30
CA ASN A 735 -0.86 32.98 -41.60
C ASN A 735 -2.09 33.38 -42.42
N ASP A 736 -2.40 34.67 -42.55
CA ASP A 736 -3.45 35.15 -43.45
C ASP A 736 -2.91 35.34 -44.88
N LEU A 737 -3.56 34.68 -45.83
CA LEU A 737 -3.32 34.81 -47.27
C LEU A 737 -3.38 36.26 -47.77
N LYS A 738 -4.11 37.16 -47.12
CA LYS A 738 -4.19 38.57 -47.52
C LYS A 738 -2.93 39.34 -47.16
N THR A 739 -2.33 39.09 -46.00
CA THR A 739 -1.30 39.95 -45.39
C THR A 739 0.09 39.31 -45.32
N CYS A 740 0.23 38.00 -45.55
CA CYS A 740 1.49 37.27 -45.34
C CYS A 740 2.69 37.76 -46.19
N HIS A 741 2.39 38.47 -47.26
CA HIS A 741 3.34 39.08 -48.18
C HIS A 741 3.87 40.44 -47.71
N ILE A 742 3.42 40.98 -46.58
CA ILE A 742 3.94 42.24 -46.03
C ILE A 742 5.18 41.92 -45.18
N PRO A 743 6.31 42.61 -45.40
CA PRO A 743 7.50 42.42 -44.57
C PRO A 743 7.31 43.03 -43.17
N ILE A 744 7.75 42.31 -42.14
CA ILE A 744 7.61 42.71 -40.73
C ILE A 744 9.00 42.78 -40.07
N ILE A 745 9.30 43.92 -39.45
CA ILE A 745 10.46 44.12 -38.58
C ILE A 745 9.96 44.18 -37.13
N LEU A 746 10.45 43.26 -36.29
CA LEU A 746 10.18 43.28 -34.86
C LEU A 746 11.25 44.08 -34.11
N LEU A 747 10.82 45.06 -33.33
CA LEU A 747 11.64 45.75 -32.33
C LEU A 747 11.46 45.05 -31.00
N SER A 748 12.53 44.83 -30.25
CA SER A 748 12.40 44.19 -28.93
C SER A 748 13.38 44.73 -27.91
N ALA A 749 12.90 44.89 -26.68
CA ALA A 749 13.77 45.07 -25.54
C ALA A 749 14.70 43.87 -25.30
N LYS A 750 14.35 42.63 -25.67
CA LYS A 750 15.10 41.43 -25.26
C LYS A 750 16.17 41.06 -26.29
N SER A 751 17.36 40.68 -25.84
CA SER A 751 18.52 40.45 -26.72
C SER A 751 18.92 38.97 -26.87
N SER A 752 18.14 38.02 -26.32
CA SER A 752 18.50 36.59 -26.35
C SER A 752 18.23 35.94 -27.71
N LEU A 753 19.19 35.14 -28.16
CA LEU A 753 19.13 34.35 -29.39
C LEU A 753 17.87 33.49 -29.49
N GLU A 754 17.44 32.85 -28.40
CA GLU A 754 16.22 32.03 -28.31
C GLU A 754 14.95 32.77 -28.76
N GLN A 755 14.85 34.06 -28.46
CA GLN A 755 13.67 34.86 -28.82
C GLN A 755 13.79 35.51 -30.19
N ARG A 756 15.03 35.71 -30.66
CA ARG A 756 15.29 36.04 -32.06
C ARG A 756 14.88 34.86 -32.94
N LEU A 757 15.15 33.64 -32.50
CA LEU A 757 14.69 32.41 -33.15
C LEU A 757 13.15 32.33 -33.11
N GLU A 758 12.52 32.51 -31.95
CA GLU A 758 11.05 32.54 -31.82
C GLU A 758 10.40 33.56 -32.78
N GLY A 759 10.90 34.81 -32.84
CA GLY A 759 10.37 35.82 -33.76
C GLY A 759 10.58 35.51 -35.24
N LEU A 760 11.67 34.83 -35.61
CA LEU A 760 11.93 34.36 -36.98
C LEU A 760 11.08 33.13 -37.32
N GLU A 761 10.86 32.22 -36.36
CA GLU A 761 9.97 31.05 -36.48
C GLU A 761 8.52 31.48 -36.71
N GLU A 762 8.07 32.55 -36.04
CA GLU A 762 6.75 33.18 -36.26
C GLU A 762 6.65 33.91 -37.62
N GLY A 763 7.75 34.01 -38.38
CA GLY A 763 7.77 34.46 -39.77
C GLY A 763 8.12 35.93 -39.98
N ALA A 764 8.67 36.64 -38.98
CA ALA A 764 9.18 38.00 -39.17
C ALA A 764 10.39 38.04 -40.13
N ASP A 765 10.50 39.11 -40.92
CA ASP A 765 11.57 39.26 -41.92
C ASP A 765 12.85 39.84 -41.32
N SER A 766 12.75 40.55 -40.20
CA SER A 766 13.90 41.10 -39.47
C SER A 766 13.59 41.32 -37.99
N TYR A 767 14.65 41.29 -37.17
CA TYR A 767 14.60 41.52 -35.73
C TYR A 767 15.65 42.56 -35.33
N ILE A 768 15.28 43.58 -34.56
CA ILE A 768 16.17 44.66 -34.11
C ILE A 768 16.02 44.87 -32.59
N PRO A 769 17.11 44.76 -31.80
CA PRO A 769 17.04 45.01 -30.35
C PRO A 769 16.99 46.51 -30.04
N LYS A 770 16.22 46.89 -28.99
CA LYS A 770 16.18 48.21 -28.37
C LYS A 770 17.24 48.27 -27.25
N PRO A 771 18.06 49.34 -27.16
CA PRO A 771 18.08 50.51 -28.01
C PRO A 771 18.72 50.24 -29.39
N PHE A 772 18.10 50.78 -30.43
CA PHE A 772 18.53 50.59 -31.83
C PHE A 772 19.18 51.86 -32.39
N SER A 773 20.04 51.67 -33.39
CA SER A 773 20.62 52.78 -34.17
C SER A 773 19.67 53.20 -35.30
N LYS A 774 19.51 54.51 -35.49
CA LYS A 774 18.74 55.10 -36.60
C LYS A 774 19.18 54.56 -37.96
N ASP A 775 20.50 54.55 -38.20
CA ASP A 775 21.08 54.08 -39.45
C ASP A 775 20.77 52.60 -39.71
N HIS A 776 20.84 51.78 -38.64
CA HIS A 776 20.56 50.36 -38.72
C HIS A 776 19.10 50.08 -39.10
N LEU A 777 18.15 50.77 -38.46
CA LEU A 777 16.73 50.67 -38.77
C LEU A 777 16.44 51.11 -40.23
N GLN A 778 16.97 52.25 -40.66
CA GLN A 778 16.78 52.76 -42.03
C GLN A 778 17.37 51.82 -43.09
N ILE A 779 18.58 51.29 -42.87
CA ILE A 779 19.21 50.35 -43.80
C ILE A 779 18.38 49.07 -43.92
N ARG A 780 17.89 48.54 -42.80
CA ARG A 780 17.06 47.31 -42.80
C ARG A 780 15.76 47.50 -43.55
N ILE A 781 15.05 48.61 -43.30
CA ILE A 781 13.83 48.97 -44.02
C ILE A 781 14.11 49.11 -45.51
N ARG A 782 15.12 49.91 -45.89
CA ARG A 782 15.50 50.12 -47.29
C ARG A 782 15.83 48.80 -47.99
N LYS A 783 16.59 47.90 -47.36
CA LYS A 783 16.97 46.62 -47.96
C LYS A 783 15.78 45.69 -48.18
N LEU A 784 14.83 45.64 -47.24
CA LEU A 784 13.60 44.86 -47.40
C LEU A 784 12.71 45.40 -48.53
N LEU A 785 12.61 46.73 -48.65
CA LEU A 785 11.87 47.37 -49.74
C LEU A 785 12.57 47.19 -51.11
N GLU A 786 13.89 47.36 -51.18
CA GLU A 786 14.69 47.09 -52.38
C GLU A 786 14.53 45.63 -52.85
N LEU A 787 14.53 44.68 -51.90
CA LEU A 787 14.32 43.26 -52.20
C LEU A 787 12.94 43.04 -52.84
N ARG A 788 11.90 43.72 -52.33
CA ARG A 788 10.56 43.67 -52.92
C ARG A 788 10.55 44.21 -54.34
N VAL A 789 11.17 45.37 -54.60
CA VAL A 789 11.25 45.94 -55.96
C VAL A 789 11.95 44.97 -56.93
N LYS A 790 13.07 44.37 -56.51
CA LYS A 790 13.79 43.36 -57.32
C LYS A 790 12.96 42.12 -57.62
N ILE A 791 12.13 41.66 -56.68
CA ILE A 791 11.18 40.56 -56.92
C ILE A 791 10.20 40.95 -58.04
N HIS A 792 9.62 42.16 -57.98
CA HIS A 792 8.71 42.66 -59.02
C HIS A 792 9.40 42.80 -60.39
N GLU A 793 10.64 43.30 -60.43
CA GLU A 793 11.41 43.43 -61.67
C GLU A 793 11.72 42.07 -62.30
N ARG A 794 12.08 41.06 -61.49
CA ARG A 794 12.28 39.69 -61.98
C ARG A 794 11.04 39.14 -62.65
N TYR A 795 9.86 39.31 -62.05
CA TYR A 795 8.60 38.89 -62.67
C TYR A 795 8.30 39.62 -63.99
N LYS A 796 8.72 40.88 -64.14
CA LYS A 796 8.52 41.66 -65.37
C LYS A 796 9.55 41.36 -66.48
N SER A 797 10.73 40.82 -66.15
CA SER A 797 11.83 40.60 -67.10
C SER A 797 11.78 39.22 -67.79
N GLN A 798 12.32 39.14 -69.02
CA GLN A 798 12.25 38.01 -69.99
C GLN A 798 12.85 36.65 -69.55
N HIS A 799 13.36 36.51 -68.33
CA HIS A 799 14.05 35.30 -67.86
C HIS A 799 13.26 34.55 -66.78
N PHE A 800 12.05 34.11 -67.13
CA PHE A 800 11.28 33.18 -66.30
C PHE A 800 11.44 31.75 -66.84
N ILE A 801 12.66 31.23 -66.76
CA ILE A 801 12.94 29.80 -66.94
C ILE A 801 13.33 29.27 -65.56
N ASP A 802 12.39 28.52 -64.98
CA ASP A 802 12.57 27.59 -63.87
C ASP A 802 13.12 28.17 -62.56
N GLU A 803 12.23 28.77 -61.75
CA GLU A 803 12.09 28.61 -60.29
C GLU A 803 11.43 29.84 -59.64
N VAL A 804 10.41 29.61 -58.82
CA VAL A 804 9.84 30.66 -57.95
C VAL A 804 10.91 31.02 -56.91
N PRO A 805 11.31 32.31 -56.74
CA PRO A 805 12.41 32.69 -55.85
C PRO A 805 12.28 32.05 -54.45
N ASN A 806 13.40 31.60 -53.87
CA ASN A 806 13.38 31.03 -52.52
C ASN A 806 12.86 32.00 -51.45
N ASP A 807 12.90 33.30 -51.72
CA ASP A 807 12.58 34.41 -50.81
C ASP A 807 11.09 34.80 -50.72
N ILE A 808 10.17 34.01 -51.28
CA ILE A 808 8.72 34.23 -51.21
C ILE A 808 8.10 33.28 -50.16
N SER A 809 7.16 33.78 -49.34
CA SER A 809 6.45 32.96 -48.34
C SER A 809 5.86 31.69 -48.95
N ARG A 810 5.90 30.57 -48.23
CA ARG A 810 5.34 29.27 -48.66
C ARG A 810 3.87 29.38 -49.07
N LEU A 811 3.11 30.25 -48.39
CA LEU A 811 1.70 30.52 -48.73
C LEU A 811 1.55 31.28 -50.04
N ASP A 812 2.40 32.28 -50.29
CA ASP A 812 2.42 33.04 -51.54
C ASP A 812 2.84 32.17 -52.73
N LYS A 813 3.81 31.27 -52.55
CA LYS A 813 4.19 30.27 -53.58
C LYS A 813 3.02 29.33 -53.90
N LYS A 814 2.34 28.81 -52.86
CA LYS A 814 1.14 27.97 -53.03
C LYS A 814 0.02 28.73 -53.74
N PHE A 815 -0.18 30.01 -53.41
CA PHE A 815 -1.17 30.86 -54.06
C PHE A 815 -0.85 31.04 -55.55
N LEU A 816 0.35 31.48 -55.91
CA LEU A 816 0.74 31.67 -57.32
C LEU A 816 0.67 30.36 -58.12
N ASN A 817 1.12 29.24 -57.54
CA ASN A 817 1.02 27.93 -58.19
C ASN A 817 -0.44 27.50 -58.38
N ARG A 818 -1.31 27.74 -57.39
CA ARG A 818 -2.75 27.46 -57.50
C ARG A 818 -3.40 28.33 -58.58
N VAL A 819 -3.10 29.62 -58.63
CA VAL A 819 -3.60 30.54 -59.66
C VAL A 819 -3.13 30.09 -61.04
N SER A 820 -1.83 29.82 -61.21
CA SER A 820 -1.27 29.34 -62.47
C SER A 820 -1.91 28.02 -62.90
N LYS A 821 -2.08 27.07 -61.98
CA LYS A 821 -2.74 25.79 -62.26
C LYS A 821 -4.21 25.96 -62.67
N ILE A 822 -4.95 26.83 -62.00
CA ILE A 822 -6.35 27.13 -62.39
C ILE A 822 -6.40 27.71 -63.81
N VAL A 823 -5.44 28.57 -64.16
CA VAL A 823 -5.33 29.11 -65.52
C VAL A 823 -4.95 28.01 -66.53
N GLU A 824 -4.03 27.10 -66.15
CA GLU A 824 -3.61 25.95 -66.95
C GLU A 824 -4.76 24.94 -67.19
N ASP A 825 -5.54 24.63 -66.15
CA ASP A 825 -6.70 23.75 -66.23
C ASP A 825 -7.84 24.36 -67.08
N ASN A 826 -7.81 25.68 -67.35
CA ASN A 826 -8.81 26.41 -68.14
C ASN A 826 -8.22 27.06 -69.42
N LEU A 827 -7.09 26.55 -69.94
CA LEU A 827 -6.39 27.14 -71.10
C LEU A 827 -7.28 27.32 -72.34
N GLN A 828 -8.14 26.36 -72.63
CA GLN A 828 -8.95 26.31 -73.86
C GLN A 828 -10.14 27.28 -73.87
N LYS A 829 -10.41 28.01 -72.77
CA LYS A 829 -11.47 29.02 -72.74
C LYS A 829 -10.98 30.34 -73.36
N ASP A 830 -11.70 30.80 -74.38
CA ASP A 830 -11.42 32.04 -75.11
C ASP A 830 -11.49 33.30 -74.22
N GLU A 831 -12.39 33.35 -73.23
CA GLU A 831 -12.53 34.48 -72.29
C GLU A 831 -12.52 34.00 -70.83
N PHE A 832 -11.37 33.57 -70.32
CA PHE A 832 -11.20 33.33 -68.89
C PHE A 832 -11.18 34.67 -68.13
N THR A 833 -12.32 35.03 -67.54
CA THR A 833 -12.52 36.34 -66.89
C THR A 833 -11.90 36.41 -65.50
N VAL A 834 -11.69 37.64 -65.00
CA VAL A 834 -11.18 37.85 -63.64
C VAL A 834 -12.20 37.37 -62.61
N GLU A 835 -13.50 37.47 -62.92
CA GLU A 835 -14.62 36.97 -62.12
C GLU A 835 -14.56 35.45 -61.94
N GLU A 836 -14.40 34.69 -63.02
CA GLU A 836 -14.25 33.22 -62.94
C GLU A 836 -13.02 32.79 -62.15
N LEU A 837 -11.88 33.47 -62.36
CA LEU A 837 -10.68 33.23 -61.57
C LEU A 837 -10.92 33.54 -60.08
N SER A 838 -11.74 34.55 -59.79
CA SER A 838 -12.07 34.96 -58.42
C SER A 838 -12.88 33.91 -57.68
N ASP A 839 -13.90 33.37 -58.33
CA ASP A 839 -14.75 32.32 -57.76
C ASP A 839 -13.95 31.02 -57.52
N LEU A 840 -13.08 30.63 -58.45
CA LEU A 840 -12.27 29.40 -58.35
C LEU A 840 -11.14 29.49 -57.30
N VAL A 841 -10.59 30.68 -57.09
CA VAL A 841 -9.56 30.92 -56.08
C VAL A 841 -10.19 31.10 -54.69
N GLY A 842 -11.44 31.60 -54.62
CA GLY A 842 -12.17 31.86 -53.38
C GLY A 842 -11.85 33.21 -52.74
N LEU A 843 -11.50 34.22 -53.54
CA LEU A 843 -11.19 35.58 -53.11
C LEU A 843 -11.96 36.59 -53.96
N SER A 844 -12.27 37.77 -53.43
CA SER A 844 -12.97 38.79 -54.22
C SER A 844 -12.09 39.31 -55.36
N ARG A 845 -12.71 39.82 -56.43
CA ARG A 845 -12.02 40.41 -57.60
C ARG A 845 -10.96 41.45 -57.20
N VAL A 846 -11.28 42.29 -56.22
CA VAL A 846 -10.38 43.32 -55.72
C VAL A 846 -9.19 42.69 -54.99
N GLN A 847 -9.42 41.67 -54.18
CA GLN A 847 -8.38 40.98 -53.41
C GLN A 847 -7.38 40.24 -54.31
N ILE A 848 -7.85 39.54 -55.34
CA ILE A 848 -6.96 38.87 -56.30
C ILE A 848 -6.16 39.88 -57.10
N TYR A 849 -6.80 40.96 -57.54
CA TYR A 849 -6.09 42.02 -58.25
C TYR A 849 -4.97 42.62 -57.41
N ARG A 850 -5.25 42.98 -56.16
CA ARG A 850 -4.23 43.52 -55.24
C ARG A 850 -3.11 42.50 -54.98
N LYS A 851 -3.46 41.25 -54.67
CA LYS A 851 -2.51 40.18 -54.35
C LYS A 851 -1.58 39.85 -55.52
N ILE A 852 -2.10 39.65 -56.73
CA ILE A 852 -1.27 39.37 -57.92
C ILE A 852 -0.41 40.58 -58.25
N LYS A 853 -0.96 41.80 -58.21
CA LYS A 853 -0.20 43.03 -58.48
C LYS A 853 0.94 43.25 -57.50
N LYS A 854 0.76 42.95 -56.21
CA LYS A 854 1.79 43.06 -55.17
C LYS A 854 2.83 41.94 -55.19
N LEU A 855 2.51 40.77 -55.74
CA LEU A 855 3.46 39.67 -55.85
C LEU A 855 4.28 39.74 -57.15
N THR A 856 3.66 40.14 -58.25
CA THR A 856 4.24 40.04 -59.60
C THR A 856 4.42 41.39 -60.30
N GLY A 857 3.81 42.46 -59.79
CA GLY A 857 3.82 43.77 -60.44
C GLY A 857 2.93 43.88 -61.68
N MET A 858 2.11 42.86 -61.96
CA MET A 858 1.23 42.77 -63.14
C MET A 858 -0.24 42.88 -62.73
N SER A 859 -1.09 43.32 -63.65
CA SER A 859 -2.54 43.13 -63.50
C SER A 859 -2.92 41.65 -63.64
N VAL A 860 -4.10 41.27 -63.12
CA VAL A 860 -4.59 39.87 -63.21
C VAL A 860 -4.66 39.41 -64.67
N SER A 861 -5.16 40.25 -65.57
CA SER A 861 -5.27 39.93 -67.00
C SER A 861 -3.90 39.77 -67.67
N GLU A 862 -2.90 40.57 -67.28
CA GLU A 862 -1.52 40.40 -67.76
C GLU A 862 -0.91 39.10 -67.24
N TYR A 863 -1.16 38.75 -65.97
CA TYR A 863 -0.67 37.51 -65.38
C TYR A 863 -1.30 36.27 -66.03
N VAL A 864 -2.62 36.25 -66.22
CA VAL A 864 -3.33 35.16 -66.94
C VAL A 864 -2.78 35.02 -68.36
N ARG A 865 -2.59 36.13 -69.07
CA ARG A 865 -1.99 36.13 -70.41
C ARG A 865 -0.58 35.57 -70.38
N MET A 866 0.23 35.94 -69.40
CA MET A 866 1.58 35.43 -69.22
C MET A 866 1.58 33.90 -68.98
N VAL A 867 0.68 33.37 -68.14
CA VAL A 867 0.57 31.92 -67.92
C VAL A 867 0.15 31.19 -69.20
N LYS A 868 -0.85 31.70 -69.94
CA LYS A 868 -1.27 31.15 -71.24
C LYS A 868 -0.12 31.14 -72.27
N LEU A 869 0.65 32.23 -72.32
CA LEU A 869 1.84 32.34 -73.17
C LEU A 869 2.97 31.39 -72.74
N LYS A 870 3.07 31.06 -71.44
CA LYS A 870 4.05 30.07 -70.95
C LYS A 870 3.64 28.66 -71.37
N ALA A 871 2.37 28.29 -71.21
CA ALA A 871 1.85 26.99 -71.65
C ALA A 871 2.04 26.76 -73.17
N SER A 872 1.96 27.83 -73.98
CA SER A 872 2.21 27.71 -75.41
C SER A 872 3.68 27.37 -75.74
N LEU A 873 4.65 27.70 -74.88
CA LEU A 873 6.07 27.34 -75.11
C LEU A 873 6.27 25.82 -75.12
N GLU A 874 5.60 25.09 -74.22
CA GLU A 874 5.65 23.63 -74.19
C GLU A 874 4.95 23.03 -75.40
N LEU A 875 3.76 23.55 -75.76
CA LEU A 875 3.01 23.08 -76.92
C LEU A 875 3.79 23.31 -78.23
N ILE A 876 4.48 24.45 -78.37
CA ILE A 876 5.34 24.74 -79.53
C ILE A 876 6.47 23.71 -79.65
N ARG A 877 7.04 23.25 -78.52
CA ARG A 877 8.16 22.29 -78.51
C ARG A 877 7.73 20.83 -78.69
N THR A 878 6.56 20.45 -78.17
CA THR A 878 6.18 19.03 -78.02
C THR A 878 5.05 18.56 -78.92
N SER A 879 4.14 19.44 -79.34
CA SER A 879 2.86 19.02 -79.93
C SER A 879 2.86 18.82 -81.45
N GLY A 880 3.82 19.42 -82.18
CA GLY A 880 3.87 19.39 -83.65
C GLY A 880 2.71 20.12 -84.36
N LYS A 881 1.86 20.84 -83.61
CA LYS A 881 0.71 21.60 -84.12
C LYS A 881 1.12 22.90 -84.81
N SER A 882 0.26 23.40 -85.70
CA SER A 882 0.47 24.72 -86.33
C SER A 882 0.34 25.85 -85.32
N MET A 883 1.01 26.99 -85.56
CA MET A 883 0.93 28.16 -84.67
C MET A 883 -0.50 28.69 -84.48
N SER A 884 -1.37 28.50 -85.49
CA SER A 884 -2.78 28.84 -85.40
C SER A 884 -3.54 27.92 -84.45
N GLU A 885 -3.29 26.61 -84.50
CA GLU A 885 -3.90 25.62 -83.59
C GLU A 885 -3.43 25.82 -82.15
N ILE A 886 -2.13 26.10 -81.95
CA ILE A 886 -1.58 26.38 -80.62
C ILE A 886 -2.22 27.65 -80.02
N ALA A 887 -2.41 28.70 -80.84
CA ALA A 887 -3.05 29.93 -80.38
C ALA A 887 -4.49 29.72 -79.88
N TYR A 888 -5.28 28.90 -80.58
CA TYR A 888 -6.64 28.55 -80.13
C TYR A 888 -6.61 27.59 -78.92
N GLU A 889 -5.67 26.66 -78.87
CA GLU A 889 -5.56 25.70 -77.76
C GLU A 889 -5.16 26.35 -76.44
N VAL A 890 -4.38 27.43 -76.48
CA VAL A 890 -4.10 28.27 -75.30
C VAL A 890 -5.14 29.38 -75.07
N GLY A 891 -6.27 29.33 -75.80
CA GLY A 891 -7.46 30.17 -75.61
C GLY A 891 -7.23 31.64 -75.94
N PHE A 892 -6.57 31.94 -77.07
CA PHE A 892 -6.53 33.28 -77.65
C PHE A 892 -7.58 33.41 -78.76
N SER A 893 -8.31 34.52 -78.76
CA SER A 893 -9.37 34.82 -79.74
C SER A 893 -8.89 34.95 -81.19
N SER A 894 -7.60 35.19 -81.43
CA SER A 894 -7.01 35.12 -82.77
C SER A 894 -5.51 34.80 -82.75
N PRO A 895 -4.99 34.07 -83.77
CA PRO A 895 -3.57 33.80 -83.92
C PRO A 895 -2.70 35.07 -84.04
N SER A 896 -3.22 36.12 -84.67
CA SER A 896 -2.53 37.42 -84.78
C SER A 896 -2.33 38.09 -83.42
N TYR A 897 -3.34 38.03 -82.56
CA TYR A 897 -3.26 38.58 -81.20
C TYR A 897 -2.29 37.78 -80.32
N PHE A 898 -2.31 36.45 -80.45
CA PHE A 898 -1.33 35.57 -79.81
C PHE A 898 0.11 35.93 -80.22
N ALA A 899 0.39 36.04 -81.52
CA ALA A 899 1.72 36.37 -82.02
C ALA A 899 2.22 37.75 -81.55
N GLN A 900 1.34 38.75 -81.48
CA GLN A 900 1.66 40.07 -80.96
C GLN A 900 1.97 40.04 -79.46
N CYS A 901 1.17 39.32 -78.67
CA CYS A 901 1.38 39.18 -77.23
C CYS A 901 2.66 38.37 -76.93
N PHE A 902 2.90 37.28 -77.67
CA PHE A 902 4.10 36.47 -77.55
C PHE A 902 5.36 37.27 -77.89
N LYS A 903 5.35 38.03 -78.99
CA LYS A 903 6.48 38.90 -79.37
C LYS A 903 6.71 40.02 -78.36
N LYS A 904 5.64 40.60 -77.80
CA LYS A 904 5.75 41.61 -76.75
C LYS A 904 6.37 41.04 -75.47
N GLN A 905 6.02 39.81 -75.09
CA GLN A 905 6.49 39.17 -73.87
C GLN A 905 7.92 38.61 -74.00
N PHE A 906 8.20 37.84 -75.07
CA PHE A 906 9.44 37.09 -75.24
C PHE A 906 10.43 37.74 -76.22
N GLY A 907 10.07 38.86 -76.85
CA GLY A 907 10.94 39.62 -77.77
C GLY A 907 11.09 39.02 -79.17
N ILE A 908 10.65 37.78 -79.38
CA ILE A 908 10.73 37.03 -80.66
C ILE A 908 9.35 36.50 -81.06
N SER A 909 9.14 36.21 -82.34
CA SER A 909 7.87 35.65 -82.80
C SER A 909 7.72 34.17 -82.40
N PRO A 910 6.50 33.65 -82.21
CA PRO A 910 6.30 32.22 -81.92
C PRO A 910 6.95 31.29 -82.97
N SER A 911 6.88 31.67 -84.24
CA SER A 911 7.47 30.91 -85.35
C SER A 911 8.99 30.89 -85.33
N ASP A 912 9.63 31.97 -84.87
CA ASP A 912 11.09 32.03 -84.70
C ASP A 912 11.53 31.26 -83.46
N TYR A 913 10.70 31.23 -82.41
CA TYR A 913 10.94 30.41 -81.23
C TYR A 913 10.86 28.91 -81.55
N ALA A 914 9.90 28.47 -82.39
CA ALA A 914 9.78 27.08 -82.82
C ALA A 914 10.98 26.56 -83.64
N LYS A 915 11.79 27.45 -84.22
CA LYS A 915 12.99 27.11 -85.00
C LYS A 915 14.26 27.01 -84.14
N LYS A 916 14.21 27.50 -82.90
CA LYS A 916 15.28 27.38 -81.91
C LYS A 916 15.05 26.16 -81.05
#